data_AF-A0A5J4QJ12-F1
#
_entry.id   AF-A0A5J4QJ12-F1
#
_cell.length_a   1.000
_cell.length_b   1.000
_cell.length_c   1.000
_cell.angle_alpha   90.00
_cell.angle_beta   90.00
_cell.angle_gamma   90.00
#
_symmetry.space_group_name_H-M   'P 1'
#
loop_
_entity.id
_entity.type
_entity.pdbx_description
1 polymer ?
#
loop_
_entity_poly.entity_id
_entity_poly.type
_entity_poly.pdbx_seq_one_letter_code
_entity_poly.pdbx_strand_id
1 'polypeptide(L)'
;MVIFKKMLCGFFCTMLCTSLVAQKNLSFPTAQFKTGDHSSWKEKDFDDRDWKQIKTGISWEECGYPDYNGFGWYRMHFDLPVSLVEKSYWKDKLVLNLSVIDDVDEVYLNGKLIGKTGSFPEDAVGFVSKFLDERIYEISAKDPVWLWGKENVLAVRVYDASGQGGICKAVPVLYITDLIDSLYVNSRLEGIDSERKYIVSLKNSASGLQRGKVQAQIEDVETGKVIKSFSESVQVKPNGEFSKAISYTTGRKLKAQVIYTDDFTGKTKKDEIITPYIQLPSPLQPQIALSQTSIGERVPWQDPKVNGINREPMRSSFFVYPDAPSAVVGDLEHNPLYRSLNGIWKFNWVKDRDMRPTDFYKVDYNDTNWATMPIPGNWELNGYGNPVYVNVGYAWRNIFSNNPPLTPSEDNHVGSYRREMEIPSDWNGKAIYLHFGAVSSNLHVWVNGHEVGYSEDSKLESEFDITPYVKPGKNLIAFQVHRWCDGSYLEDQDFWRLTGVARSVYVYARNLKHLKDIKITPNLDVSYTNGTLTVATEVTPGIQTIALSLTDAEGKEVANATLTGNRSGILKVGKPHQWSAETPYLYRLTATVKDDANEVEVLSLKVGFRKSEMKNKQFTVNGKPVLIKGVNRHEINSDKGYYLTREDMVRDIQLMKELNINAVRTCHYPNDPLFYDLCDEYGIYVLDEANLETHGMRYAEKCLAKNPLFLDAHLERTSRMVFRDFNHPSVVLWS
;
A
#
# COMPACT_ATOMS: atom_id res chain seq x y z
N MET A 1 17.59 -65.00 26.73
CA MET A 1 18.56 -63.89 26.80
C MET A 1 17.79 -62.60 26.49
N VAL A 2 17.27 -61.85 27.48
CA VAL A 2 17.99 -60.88 28.37
C VAL A 2 18.25 -59.60 27.54
N ILE A 3 17.57 -58.43 27.64
CA ILE A 3 17.20 -57.53 28.77
C ILE A 3 16.10 -56.53 28.31
N PHE A 4 14.93 -56.49 28.99
CA PHE A 4 14.34 -55.39 29.82
C PHE A 4 14.01 -54.04 29.15
N LYS A 5 12.73 -53.67 28.94
CA LYS A 5 11.75 -53.02 29.88
C LYS A 5 12.11 -51.59 30.33
N LYS A 6 11.32 -50.57 29.91
CA LYS A 6 10.35 -49.84 30.77
C LYS A 6 9.73 -48.57 30.11
N MET A 7 8.42 -48.43 30.36
CA MET A 7 7.64 -47.20 30.56
C MET A 7 7.45 -46.23 29.39
N LEU A 8 6.28 -46.32 28.75
CA LEU A 8 5.48 -45.12 28.47
C LEU A 8 4.01 -45.40 28.87
N CYS A 9 3.70 -45.03 30.11
CA CYS A 9 2.34 -44.73 30.54
C CYS A 9 2.11 -43.24 30.31
N GLY A 10 0.98 -42.86 29.75
CA GLY A 10 0.38 -41.55 30.01
C GLY A 10 0.07 -40.71 28.77
N PHE A 11 -1.22 -40.39 28.63
CA PHE A 11 -1.80 -39.31 27.83
C PHE A 11 -1.94 -39.52 26.32
N PHE A 12 -2.79 -40.49 25.96
CA PHE A 12 -3.78 -40.25 24.91
C PHE A 12 -4.88 -39.35 25.48
N CYS A 13 -4.83 -38.06 25.16
CA CYS A 13 -6.00 -37.18 25.23
C CYS A 13 -5.82 -36.10 24.16
N THR A 14 -5.90 -36.51 22.89
CA THR A 14 -6.25 -35.60 21.81
C THR A 14 -7.65 -35.10 22.10
N MET A 15 -7.77 -33.92 22.71
CA MET A 15 -8.98 -33.13 22.64
C MET A 15 -9.25 -32.86 21.15
N LEU A 16 -10.11 -33.69 20.55
CA LEU A 16 -11.05 -33.20 19.55
C LEU A 16 -11.96 -32.19 20.27
N CYS A 17 -11.47 -30.96 20.46
CA CYS A 17 -12.37 -29.83 20.53
C CYS A 17 -12.71 -29.48 19.09
N THR A 18 -13.85 -29.97 18.62
CA THR A 18 -14.57 -29.35 17.50
C THR A 18 -14.83 -27.90 17.90
N SER A 19 -13.92 -27.00 17.57
CA SER A 19 -14.17 -25.57 17.57
C SER A 19 -15.13 -25.29 16.41
N LEU A 20 -16.42 -25.32 16.69
CA LEU A 20 -17.45 -24.72 15.85
C LEU A 20 -17.15 -23.23 15.74
N VAL A 21 -16.43 -22.83 14.69
CA VAL A 21 -16.39 -21.43 14.25
C VAL A 21 -17.62 -21.21 13.39
N ALA A 22 -18.53 -20.38 13.89
CA ALA A 22 -19.27 -19.34 13.14
C ALA A 22 -20.44 -18.87 14.00
N GLN A 23 -20.53 -17.55 14.20
CA GLN A 23 -21.81 -16.88 14.37
C GLN A 23 -22.71 -17.41 13.24
N LYS A 24 -23.77 -18.14 13.59
CA LYS A 24 -24.58 -18.90 12.64
C LYS A 24 -25.40 -17.92 11.77
N ASN A 25 -24.78 -17.36 10.74
CA ASN A 25 -25.45 -16.55 9.74
C ASN A 25 -25.68 -17.43 8.52
N LEU A 26 -26.87 -17.38 7.93
CA LEU A 26 -27.13 -17.98 6.63
C LEU A 26 -26.70 -16.99 5.56
N SER A 27 -25.84 -17.40 4.63
CA SER A 27 -25.45 -16.60 3.47
C SER A 27 -26.07 -17.16 2.22
N PHE A 28 -26.37 -16.28 1.27
CA PHE A 28 -27.01 -16.64 0.02
C PHE A 28 -26.14 -16.27 -1.17
N PRO A 29 -24.97 -16.90 -1.39
CA PRO A 29 -24.03 -16.51 -2.45
C PRO A 29 -24.57 -16.72 -3.87
N THR A 30 -25.66 -17.48 -4.01
CA THR A 30 -26.30 -17.80 -5.28
C THR A 30 -27.82 -17.83 -5.11
N ALA A 31 -28.54 -17.56 -6.19
CA ALA A 31 -30.00 -17.64 -6.24
C ALA A 31 -30.47 -18.19 -7.60
N GLN A 32 -31.65 -18.79 -7.63
CA GLN A 32 -32.36 -19.06 -8.88
C GLN A 32 -32.79 -17.73 -9.49
N PHE A 33 -32.55 -17.54 -10.79
CA PHE A 33 -32.81 -16.28 -11.47
C PHE A 33 -33.52 -16.43 -12.80
N LYS A 34 -34.45 -15.52 -13.06
CA LYS A 34 -35.19 -15.41 -14.32
C LYS A 34 -35.49 -13.95 -14.65
N THR A 35 -35.31 -13.61 -15.91
CA THR A 35 -35.67 -12.31 -16.47
C THR A 35 -37.16 -12.25 -16.81
N GLY A 36 -37.72 -11.04 -16.86
CA GLY A 36 -39.14 -10.80 -17.02
C GLY A 36 -39.85 -10.65 -15.69
N ASP A 37 -41.19 -10.54 -15.74
CA ASP A 37 -41.98 -10.23 -14.57
C ASP A 37 -43.31 -10.98 -14.54
N HIS A 38 -43.49 -11.82 -13.53
CA HIS A 38 -44.71 -12.59 -13.35
C HIS A 38 -45.08 -12.70 -11.88
N SER A 39 -46.31 -12.30 -11.54
CA SER A 39 -46.75 -12.17 -10.15
C SER A 39 -46.75 -13.46 -9.34
N SER A 40 -46.82 -14.63 -9.99
CA SER A 40 -46.74 -15.94 -9.31
C SER A 40 -45.34 -16.28 -8.80
N TRP A 41 -44.29 -15.59 -9.26
CA TRP A 41 -42.90 -15.90 -8.88
C TRP A 41 -42.55 -15.51 -7.43
N LYS A 42 -43.43 -14.77 -6.75
CA LYS A 42 -43.34 -14.51 -5.30
C LYS A 42 -43.80 -15.69 -4.44
N GLU A 43 -44.65 -16.55 -4.98
CA GLU A 43 -45.34 -17.58 -4.20
C GLU A 43 -44.35 -18.62 -3.70
N LYS A 44 -44.54 -19.10 -2.45
CA LYS A 44 -43.63 -20.08 -1.83
C LYS A 44 -43.48 -21.32 -2.71
N ASP A 45 -44.61 -21.89 -3.12
CA ASP A 45 -44.67 -23.20 -3.78
C ASP A 45 -44.49 -23.12 -5.30
N PHE A 46 -44.07 -21.97 -5.83
CA PHE A 46 -43.75 -21.84 -7.26
C PHE A 46 -42.51 -22.69 -7.62
N ASP A 47 -42.63 -23.49 -8.67
CA ASP A 47 -41.56 -24.34 -9.19
C ASP A 47 -40.59 -23.52 -10.05
N ASP A 48 -39.39 -23.27 -9.53
CA ASP A 48 -38.31 -22.53 -10.15
C ASP A 48 -37.11 -23.43 -10.50
N ARG A 49 -37.29 -24.75 -10.55
CA ARG A 49 -36.20 -25.70 -10.84
C ARG A 49 -35.62 -25.55 -12.25
N ASP A 50 -36.38 -24.96 -13.18
CA ASP A 50 -35.94 -24.66 -14.54
C ASP A 50 -35.18 -23.31 -14.65
N TRP A 51 -35.07 -22.54 -13.56
CA TRP A 51 -34.39 -21.24 -13.56
C TRP A 51 -32.87 -21.42 -13.58
N LYS A 52 -32.17 -20.41 -14.10
CA LYS A 52 -30.71 -20.41 -14.10
C LYS A 52 -30.23 -19.95 -12.73
N GLN A 53 -29.33 -20.70 -12.11
CA GLN A 53 -28.67 -20.24 -10.90
C GLN A 53 -27.59 -19.21 -11.24
N ILE A 54 -27.59 -18.06 -10.55
CA ILE A 54 -26.55 -17.02 -10.68
C ILE A 54 -25.96 -16.65 -9.32
N LYS A 55 -24.81 -15.98 -9.33
CA LYS A 55 -24.19 -15.41 -8.14
C LYS A 55 -24.97 -14.17 -7.68
N THR A 56 -25.01 -13.95 -6.37
CA THR A 56 -25.49 -12.69 -5.75
C THR A 56 -24.30 -11.85 -5.27
N GLY A 57 -24.49 -10.55 -5.09
CA GLY A 57 -23.42 -9.64 -4.67
C GLY A 57 -22.53 -9.19 -5.83
N ILE A 58 -22.93 -9.51 -7.07
CA ILE A 58 -22.41 -9.02 -8.33
C ILE A 58 -23.60 -8.79 -9.27
N SER A 59 -23.46 -7.93 -10.28
CA SER A 59 -24.57 -7.60 -11.19
C SER A 59 -24.98 -8.80 -12.05
N TRP A 60 -26.22 -8.84 -12.55
CA TRP A 60 -26.65 -9.94 -13.40
C TRP A 60 -25.97 -9.94 -14.78
N GLU A 61 -25.41 -8.81 -15.24
CA GLU A 61 -24.61 -8.71 -16.46
C GLU A 61 -23.35 -9.55 -16.33
N GLU A 62 -22.69 -9.47 -15.17
CA GLU A 62 -21.53 -10.31 -14.83
C GLU A 62 -21.91 -11.79 -14.71
N CYS A 63 -23.19 -12.11 -14.54
CA CYS A 63 -23.74 -13.48 -14.51
C CYS A 63 -24.20 -14.00 -15.89
N GLY A 64 -23.90 -13.25 -16.95
CA GLY A 64 -24.17 -13.63 -18.33
C GLY A 64 -25.49 -13.11 -18.91
N TYR A 65 -25.98 -11.97 -18.42
CA TYR A 65 -27.10 -11.21 -18.99
C TYR A 65 -26.63 -9.82 -19.46
N PRO A 66 -25.72 -9.74 -20.45
CA PRO A 66 -25.14 -8.47 -20.89
C PRO A 66 -26.22 -7.54 -21.44
N ASP A 67 -26.12 -6.25 -21.12
CA ASP A 67 -26.99 -5.17 -21.60
C ASP A 67 -28.49 -5.38 -21.29
N TYR A 68 -28.81 -6.21 -20.30
CA TYR A 68 -30.19 -6.48 -19.91
C TYR A 68 -30.70 -5.45 -18.90
N ASN A 69 -31.58 -4.57 -19.37
CA ASN A 69 -32.36 -3.67 -18.52
C ASN A 69 -33.82 -4.15 -18.45
N GLY A 70 -34.42 -4.11 -17.27
CA GLY A 70 -35.79 -4.53 -17.04
C GLY A 70 -35.95 -5.34 -15.76
N PHE A 71 -36.93 -6.25 -15.77
CA PHE A 71 -37.28 -7.02 -14.59
C PHE A 71 -36.42 -8.29 -14.44
N GLY A 72 -35.93 -8.52 -13.23
CA GLY A 72 -35.26 -9.75 -12.84
C GLY A 72 -35.79 -10.24 -11.51
N TRP A 73 -35.92 -11.56 -11.37
CA TRP A 73 -36.36 -12.18 -10.13
C TRP A 73 -35.29 -13.13 -9.59
N TYR A 74 -35.00 -13.00 -8.30
CA TYR A 74 -34.16 -13.93 -7.55
C TYR A 74 -35.03 -14.77 -6.63
N ARG A 75 -34.78 -16.07 -6.54
CA ARG A 75 -35.38 -16.98 -5.57
C ARG A 75 -34.29 -17.74 -4.81
N MET A 76 -34.31 -17.61 -3.49
CA MET A 76 -33.36 -18.22 -2.56
C MET A 76 -34.10 -19.17 -1.62
N HIS A 77 -33.76 -20.45 -1.70
CA HIS A 77 -34.31 -21.50 -0.84
C HIS A 77 -33.36 -21.80 0.31
N PHE A 78 -33.88 -21.88 1.53
CA PHE A 78 -33.05 -22.15 2.70
C PHE A 78 -33.83 -22.80 3.84
N ASP A 79 -33.19 -23.74 4.51
CA ASP A 79 -33.68 -24.26 5.79
C ASP A 79 -33.35 -23.28 6.91
N LEU A 80 -34.38 -22.87 7.67
CA LEU A 80 -34.18 -21.99 8.82
C LEU A 80 -34.06 -22.84 10.10
N PRO A 81 -32.85 -23.06 10.65
CA PRO A 81 -32.67 -24.01 11.73
C PRO A 81 -33.22 -23.47 13.06
N VAL A 82 -34.03 -24.28 13.77
CA VAL A 82 -34.58 -23.95 15.11
C VAL A 82 -33.48 -23.54 16.10
N SER A 83 -32.29 -24.15 15.98
CA SER A 83 -31.13 -23.81 16.81
C SER A 83 -30.68 -22.35 16.73
N LEU A 84 -31.05 -21.60 15.68
CA LEU A 84 -30.71 -20.19 15.54
C LEU A 84 -31.44 -19.34 16.59
N VAL A 85 -32.73 -19.58 16.81
CA VAL A 85 -33.51 -18.91 17.85
C VAL A 85 -33.28 -19.50 19.24
N GLU A 86 -33.11 -20.82 19.36
CA GLU A 86 -32.87 -21.45 20.67
C GLU A 86 -31.57 -20.96 21.32
N LYS A 87 -30.53 -20.74 20.50
CA LYS A 87 -29.20 -20.28 20.95
C LYS A 87 -29.03 -18.76 20.90
N SER A 88 -30.08 -17.99 20.60
CA SER A 88 -30.07 -16.53 20.72
C SER A 88 -30.43 -16.11 22.13
N TYR A 89 -29.76 -15.09 22.66
CA TYR A 89 -30.12 -14.51 23.94
C TYR A 89 -31.50 -13.84 23.91
N TRP A 90 -31.73 -12.96 22.93
CA TRP A 90 -32.97 -12.16 22.86
C TRP A 90 -34.15 -12.94 22.28
N LYS A 91 -33.90 -13.87 21.36
CA LYS A 91 -34.93 -14.66 20.66
C LYS A 91 -36.00 -13.81 19.97
N ASP A 92 -35.66 -12.57 19.61
CA ASP A 92 -36.67 -11.55 19.32
C ASP A 92 -36.80 -11.26 17.82
N LYS A 93 -35.68 -11.05 17.11
CA LYS A 93 -35.70 -10.59 15.71
C LYS A 93 -34.64 -11.26 14.84
N LEU A 94 -35.00 -11.59 13.60
CA LEU A 94 -34.08 -11.88 12.52
C LEU A 94 -33.86 -10.63 11.66
N VAL A 95 -32.64 -10.48 11.18
CA VAL A 95 -32.22 -9.42 10.26
C VAL A 95 -31.83 -10.06 8.95
N LEU A 96 -32.54 -9.70 7.89
CA LEU A 96 -32.20 -10.01 6.51
C LEU A 96 -31.52 -8.80 5.89
N ASN A 97 -30.25 -8.93 5.50
CA ASN A 97 -29.51 -7.92 4.78
C ASN A 97 -29.29 -8.40 3.34
N LEU A 98 -29.95 -7.77 2.37
CA LEU A 98 -29.82 -8.07 0.95
C LEU A 98 -28.75 -7.22 0.25
N SER A 99 -28.01 -6.40 0.99
CA SER A 99 -27.06 -5.41 0.46
C SER A 99 -27.75 -4.36 -0.42
N VAL A 100 -27.02 -3.80 -1.37
CA VAL A 100 -27.54 -2.86 -2.37
C VAL A 100 -28.09 -3.64 -3.55
N ILE A 101 -29.30 -3.26 -3.93
CA ILE A 101 -29.99 -3.72 -5.13
C ILE A 101 -30.10 -2.52 -6.06
N ASP A 102 -29.65 -2.69 -7.31
CA ASP A 102 -29.67 -1.62 -8.29
C ASP A 102 -31.11 -1.23 -8.63
N ASP A 103 -31.37 0.07 -8.62
CA ASP A 103 -32.67 0.72 -8.79
C ASP A 103 -33.78 0.36 -7.79
N VAL A 104 -34.65 -0.61 -8.09
CA VAL A 104 -35.95 -0.79 -7.41
C VAL A 104 -36.22 -2.25 -7.11
N ASP A 105 -36.80 -2.55 -5.95
CA ASP A 105 -37.12 -3.91 -5.55
C ASP A 105 -38.37 -4.07 -4.68
N GLU A 106 -38.93 -5.28 -4.74
CA GLU A 106 -39.89 -5.86 -3.80
C GLU A 106 -39.36 -7.19 -3.28
N VAL A 107 -39.45 -7.39 -1.96
CA VAL A 107 -38.92 -8.57 -1.28
C VAL A 107 -40.06 -9.34 -0.62
N TYR A 108 -40.16 -10.62 -0.94
CA TYR A 108 -41.18 -11.53 -0.45
C TYR A 108 -40.54 -12.70 0.29
N LEU A 109 -41.06 -13.00 1.48
CA LEU A 109 -40.68 -14.18 2.24
C LEU A 109 -41.88 -15.12 2.32
N ASN A 110 -41.73 -16.33 1.79
CA ASN A 110 -42.79 -17.33 1.69
C ASN A 110 -44.11 -16.76 1.10
N GLY A 111 -44.02 -15.93 0.06
CA GLY A 111 -45.16 -15.28 -0.60
C GLY A 111 -45.67 -13.99 0.07
N LYS A 112 -45.24 -13.67 1.29
CA LYS A 112 -45.64 -12.44 2.00
C LYS A 112 -44.64 -11.33 1.69
N LEU A 113 -45.13 -10.15 1.26
CA LEU A 113 -44.30 -8.96 1.08
C LEU A 113 -43.71 -8.53 2.43
N ILE A 114 -42.39 -8.41 2.50
CA ILE A 114 -41.66 -7.95 3.69
C ILE A 114 -40.99 -6.58 3.47
N GLY A 115 -40.86 -6.14 2.22
CA GLY A 115 -40.27 -4.85 1.92
C GLY A 115 -40.43 -4.43 0.45
N LYS A 116 -40.43 -3.12 0.24
CA LYS A 116 -40.36 -2.47 -1.08
C LYS A 116 -39.47 -1.26 -0.96
N THR A 117 -38.62 -0.99 -1.95
CA THR A 117 -37.75 0.19 -1.95
C THR A 117 -37.63 0.74 -3.35
N GLY A 118 -37.87 2.05 -3.47
CA GLY A 118 -38.10 2.70 -4.76
C GLY A 118 -39.53 2.51 -5.26
N SER A 119 -39.78 2.93 -6.50
CA SER A 119 -41.08 2.80 -7.18
C SER A 119 -40.88 2.24 -8.58
N PHE A 120 -41.67 1.24 -8.94
CA PHE A 120 -41.62 0.61 -10.27
C PHE A 120 -42.28 1.51 -11.33
N PRO A 121 -41.97 1.32 -12.64
CA PRO A 121 -42.57 2.10 -13.71
C PRO A 121 -44.11 2.08 -13.72
N GLU A 122 -44.72 0.98 -13.32
CA GLU A 122 -46.18 0.79 -13.26
C GLU A 122 -46.84 1.33 -11.98
N ASP A 123 -46.07 1.76 -10.98
CA ASP A 123 -46.63 2.38 -9.79
C ASP A 123 -47.23 3.76 -10.12
N ALA A 124 -48.26 4.18 -9.38
CA ALA A 124 -48.98 5.44 -9.64
C ALA A 124 -48.09 6.71 -9.61
N VAL A 125 -46.93 6.64 -8.94
CA VAL A 125 -45.94 7.72 -8.83
C VAL A 125 -44.85 7.67 -9.90
N GLY A 126 -44.85 6.64 -10.74
CA GLY A 126 -43.80 6.38 -11.74
C GLY A 126 -42.50 5.86 -11.14
N PHE A 127 -41.51 5.62 -12.02
CA PHE A 127 -40.21 5.05 -11.65
C PHE A 127 -39.40 5.98 -10.74
N VAL A 128 -38.93 5.46 -9.59
CA VAL A 128 -38.04 6.16 -8.66
C VAL A 128 -36.94 5.20 -8.20
N SER A 129 -35.73 5.39 -8.72
CA SER A 129 -34.55 4.61 -8.36
C SER A 129 -34.10 4.84 -6.92
N LYS A 130 -33.61 3.76 -6.28
CA LYS A 130 -32.99 3.70 -4.96
C LYS A 130 -31.72 2.85 -4.97
N PHE A 131 -30.93 2.98 -6.03
CA PHE A 131 -29.72 2.18 -6.27
C PHE A 131 -28.58 2.34 -5.24
N LEU A 132 -28.62 3.37 -4.37
CA LEU A 132 -27.61 3.55 -3.31
C LEU A 132 -28.05 3.03 -1.94
N ASP A 133 -29.34 2.78 -1.74
CA ASP A 133 -29.89 2.44 -0.42
C ASP A 133 -29.60 0.97 -0.08
N GLU A 134 -29.21 0.65 1.16
CA GLU A 134 -29.07 -0.74 1.60
C GLU A 134 -30.42 -1.34 1.99
N ARG A 135 -30.63 -2.62 1.67
CA ARG A 135 -31.86 -3.36 1.98
C ARG A 135 -31.69 -4.20 3.24
N ILE A 136 -32.20 -3.69 4.36
CA ILE A 136 -32.14 -4.37 5.66
C ILE A 136 -33.56 -4.49 6.24
N TYR A 137 -34.00 -5.71 6.51
CA TYR A 137 -35.32 -6.01 7.06
C TYR A 137 -35.18 -6.70 8.42
N GLU A 138 -35.73 -6.06 9.46
CA GLU A 138 -35.88 -6.67 10.78
C GLU A 138 -37.27 -7.26 10.91
N ILE A 139 -37.36 -8.58 11.09
CA ILE A 139 -38.63 -9.29 11.25
C ILE A 139 -38.60 -10.01 12.59
N SER A 140 -39.69 -9.90 13.37
CA SER A 140 -39.79 -10.64 14.63
C SER A 140 -39.61 -12.14 14.38
N ALA A 141 -38.82 -12.80 15.23
CA ALA A 141 -38.64 -14.25 15.23
C ALA A 141 -39.93 -15.03 15.48
N LYS A 142 -40.96 -14.34 16.02
CA LYS A 142 -42.32 -14.87 16.24
C LYS A 142 -43.27 -14.63 15.07
N ASP A 143 -42.88 -13.86 14.04
CA ASP A 143 -43.75 -13.64 12.89
C ASP A 143 -43.99 -15.00 12.19
N PRO A 144 -45.25 -15.38 11.94
CA PRO A 144 -45.58 -16.67 11.31
C PRO A 144 -45.07 -16.80 9.88
N VAL A 145 -44.53 -15.73 9.28
CA VAL A 145 -43.83 -15.79 7.99
C VAL A 145 -42.59 -16.70 8.05
N TRP A 146 -41.97 -16.86 9.23
CA TRP A 146 -40.83 -17.76 9.41
C TRP A 146 -41.27 -19.20 9.60
N LEU A 147 -40.73 -20.10 8.78
CA LEU A 147 -40.97 -21.54 8.90
C LEU A 147 -39.76 -22.20 9.56
N TRP A 148 -39.75 -22.20 10.90
CA TRP A 148 -38.69 -22.79 11.70
C TRP A 148 -38.58 -24.31 11.48
N GLY A 149 -37.37 -24.80 11.25
CA GLY A 149 -37.07 -26.22 11.00
C GLY A 149 -37.57 -26.74 9.65
N LYS A 150 -37.96 -25.84 8.74
CA LYS A 150 -38.45 -26.14 7.40
C LYS A 150 -37.76 -25.23 6.38
N GLU A 151 -37.95 -25.56 5.11
CA GLU A 151 -37.52 -24.72 3.99
C GLU A 151 -38.34 -23.42 3.93
N ASN A 152 -37.65 -22.32 3.70
CA ASN A 152 -38.17 -20.99 3.45
C ASN A 152 -37.74 -20.54 2.06
N VAL A 153 -38.58 -19.70 1.43
CA VAL A 153 -38.29 -19.11 0.12
C VAL A 153 -38.26 -17.60 0.25
N LEU A 154 -37.15 -17.01 -0.16
CA LEU A 154 -37.01 -15.56 -0.32
C LEU A 154 -37.01 -15.22 -1.81
N ALA A 155 -38.03 -14.50 -2.24
CA ALA A 155 -38.18 -14.03 -3.62
C ALA A 155 -37.94 -12.52 -3.67
N VAL A 156 -37.07 -12.07 -4.57
CA VAL A 156 -36.72 -10.65 -4.75
C VAL A 156 -37.02 -10.28 -6.19
N ARG A 157 -37.99 -9.40 -6.37
CA ARG A 157 -38.34 -8.78 -7.65
C ARG A 157 -37.52 -7.51 -7.79
N VAL A 158 -36.78 -7.36 -8.88
CA VAL A 158 -35.92 -6.22 -9.14
C VAL A 158 -36.28 -5.61 -10.49
N TYR A 159 -36.26 -4.28 -10.59
CA TYR A 159 -36.33 -3.57 -11.85
C TYR A 159 -35.14 -2.62 -11.96
N ASP A 160 -34.36 -2.79 -13.03
CA ASP A 160 -33.28 -1.90 -13.42
C ASP A 160 -33.68 -1.13 -14.69
N ALA A 161 -33.57 0.19 -14.65
CA ALA A 161 -33.90 1.05 -15.78
C ALA A 161 -32.75 1.13 -16.80
N SER A 162 -31.50 1.06 -16.34
CA SER A 162 -30.32 1.16 -17.20
C SER A 162 -29.04 0.82 -16.46
N GLY A 163 -28.16 0.03 -17.07
CA GLY A 163 -26.78 -0.11 -16.64
C GLY A 163 -26.48 -1.51 -16.12
N GLN A 164 -26.12 -1.61 -14.83
CA GLN A 164 -25.78 -2.88 -14.19
C GLN A 164 -26.82 -3.25 -13.14
N GLY A 165 -27.72 -4.16 -13.46
CA GLY A 165 -28.83 -4.49 -12.58
C GLY A 165 -28.56 -5.59 -11.56
N GLY A 166 -29.45 -5.67 -10.56
CA GLY A 166 -29.53 -6.79 -9.61
C GLY A 166 -28.92 -6.56 -8.23
N ILE A 167 -28.69 -7.66 -7.50
CA ILE A 167 -28.09 -7.63 -6.15
C ILE A 167 -26.57 -7.52 -6.27
N CYS A 168 -26.00 -6.31 -6.20
CA CYS A 168 -24.73 -6.01 -6.86
C CYS A 168 -23.51 -5.69 -5.97
N LYS A 169 -23.65 -5.48 -4.66
CA LYS A 169 -22.51 -5.06 -3.80
C LYS A 169 -21.96 -6.10 -2.82
N ALA A 170 -22.81 -6.91 -2.20
CA ALA A 170 -22.38 -7.94 -1.26
C ALA A 170 -23.33 -9.13 -1.26
N VAL A 171 -22.83 -10.28 -0.79
CA VAL A 171 -23.63 -11.49 -0.63
C VAL A 171 -24.70 -11.26 0.45
N PRO A 172 -25.99 -11.52 0.16
CA PRO A 172 -27.04 -11.42 1.16
C PRO A 172 -26.82 -12.35 2.36
N VAL A 173 -27.22 -11.89 3.54
CA VAL A 173 -27.11 -12.64 4.79
C VAL A 173 -28.36 -12.52 5.65
N LEU A 174 -28.69 -13.61 6.35
CA LEU A 174 -29.73 -13.69 7.36
C LEU A 174 -29.11 -14.10 8.69
N TYR A 175 -29.38 -13.34 9.74
CA TYR A 175 -28.90 -13.62 11.09
C TYR A 175 -29.94 -13.25 12.15
N ILE A 176 -29.77 -13.74 13.36
CA ILE A 176 -30.61 -13.36 14.51
C ILE A 176 -29.84 -12.42 15.42
N THR A 177 -30.48 -11.36 15.89
CA THR A 177 -29.85 -10.45 16.84
C THR A 177 -29.59 -11.14 18.18
N ASP A 178 -28.47 -10.77 18.79
CA ASP A 178 -28.01 -11.38 20.03
C ASP A 178 -27.36 -10.36 20.95
N LEU A 179 -27.29 -10.69 22.25
CA LEU A 179 -26.65 -9.86 23.26
C LEU A 179 -25.19 -9.58 22.89
N ILE A 180 -24.45 -10.62 22.48
CA ILE A 180 -23.03 -10.51 22.09
C ILE A 180 -22.80 -9.54 20.92
N ASP A 181 -23.80 -9.25 20.08
CA ASP A 181 -23.65 -8.34 18.93
C ASP A 181 -23.35 -6.90 19.37
N SER A 182 -23.83 -6.49 20.55
CA SER A 182 -23.54 -5.18 21.16
C SER A 182 -22.29 -5.16 22.06
N LEU A 183 -21.52 -6.25 22.11
CA LEU A 183 -20.20 -6.29 22.76
C LEU A 183 -19.10 -5.99 21.75
N TYR A 184 -18.32 -4.95 21.98
CA TYR A 184 -17.14 -4.64 21.18
C TYR A 184 -15.94 -5.33 21.80
N VAL A 185 -15.29 -6.20 21.03
CA VAL A 185 -14.00 -6.81 21.36
C VAL A 185 -12.95 -6.06 20.56
N ASN A 186 -12.00 -5.43 21.23
CA ASN A 186 -10.90 -4.71 20.59
C ASN A 186 -9.60 -5.05 21.31
N SER A 187 -8.51 -5.07 20.59
CA SER A 187 -7.19 -5.25 21.14
C SER A 187 -6.19 -4.31 20.47
N ARG A 188 -5.09 -4.02 21.15
CA ARG A 188 -4.00 -3.18 20.63
C ARG A 188 -2.68 -3.52 21.26
N LEU A 189 -1.60 -3.23 20.55
CA LEU A 189 -0.24 -3.32 21.06
C LEU A 189 0.25 -1.91 21.42
N GLU A 190 0.83 -1.75 22.60
CA GLU A 190 1.42 -0.50 23.09
C GLU A 190 2.86 -0.74 23.56
N GLY A 191 3.67 0.32 23.56
CA GLY A 191 5.04 0.32 24.10
C GLY A 191 6.15 0.09 23.07
N ILE A 192 7.36 0.53 23.43
CA ILE A 192 8.60 0.39 22.66
C ILE A 192 9.56 -0.47 23.52
N ASP A 193 10.39 -1.30 22.88
CA ASP A 193 11.42 -2.12 23.53
C ASP A 193 10.93 -3.07 24.65
N SER A 194 11.39 -2.88 25.90
CA SER A 194 11.21 -3.81 27.03
C SER A 194 9.87 -3.64 27.79
N GLU A 195 9.08 -2.62 27.46
CA GLU A 195 7.82 -2.29 28.13
C GLU A 195 6.57 -2.56 27.27
N ARG A 196 6.65 -3.47 26.29
CA ARG A 196 5.52 -3.75 25.39
C ARG A 196 4.36 -4.41 26.12
N LYS A 197 3.14 -4.00 25.76
CA LYS A 197 1.88 -4.47 26.33
C LYS A 197 0.91 -4.82 25.21
N TYR A 198 0.26 -5.98 25.33
CA TYR A 198 -0.93 -6.29 24.56
C TYR A 198 -2.14 -6.00 25.43
N ILE A 199 -2.97 -5.06 24.98
CA ILE A 199 -4.14 -4.58 25.71
C ILE A 199 -5.37 -5.12 25.02
N VAL A 200 -6.18 -5.83 25.79
CA VAL A 200 -7.49 -6.33 25.38
C VAL A 200 -8.55 -5.50 26.07
N SER A 201 -9.49 -4.95 25.32
CA SER A 201 -10.65 -4.21 25.82
C SER A 201 -11.95 -4.85 25.32
N LEU A 202 -12.91 -4.95 26.24
CA LEU A 202 -14.29 -5.31 25.95
C LEU A 202 -15.19 -4.16 26.36
N LYS A 203 -16.02 -3.65 25.44
CA LYS A 203 -17.00 -2.61 25.75
C LYS A 203 -18.41 -3.12 25.51
N ASN A 204 -19.25 -3.08 26.54
CA ASN A 204 -20.64 -3.51 26.45
C ASN A 204 -21.55 -2.31 26.18
N SER A 205 -22.11 -2.23 24.97
CA SER A 205 -23.12 -1.22 24.62
C SER A 205 -24.55 -1.76 24.72
N ALA A 206 -24.74 -3.01 25.15
CA ALA A 206 -26.07 -3.55 25.41
C ALA A 206 -26.65 -2.98 26.71
N SER A 207 -27.98 -3.02 26.80
CA SER A 207 -28.69 -2.80 28.06
C SER A 207 -28.56 -3.97 29.05
N GLY A 208 -28.18 -5.17 28.58
CA GLY A 208 -27.98 -6.37 29.38
C GLY A 208 -26.53 -6.57 29.86
N LEU A 209 -26.34 -7.34 30.94
CA LEU A 209 -25.02 -7.74 31.43
C LEU A 209 -24.38 -8.74 30.47
N GLN A 210 -23.15 -8.47 30.02
CA GLN A 210 -22.35 -9.43 29.27
C GLN A 210 -21.54 -10.26 30.24
N ARG A 211 -21.62 -11.59 30.12
CA ARG A 211 -20.86 -12.52 30.94
C ARG A 211 -20.28 -13.59 30.05
N GLY A 212 -18.98 -13.84 30.18
CA GLY A 212 -18.30 -14.80 29.33
C GLY A 212 -16.86 -15.04 29.73
N LYS A 213 -16.15 -15.77 28.88
CA LYS A 213 -14.72 -16.08 29.03
C LYS A 213 -13.91 -15.35 27.98
N VAL A 214 -12.92 -14.57 28.41
CA VAL A 214 -11.91 -13.97 27.53
C VAL A 214 -10.69 -14.88 27.51
N GLN A 215 -10.19 -15.11 26.30
CA GLN A 215 -8.93 -15.81 26.06
C GLN A 215 -8.12 -14.94 25.12
N ALA A 216 -6.90 -14.59 25.52
CA ALA A 216 -6.01 -13.83 24.66
C ALA A 216 -4.63 -14.45 24.66
N GLN A 217 -3.97 -14.41 23.50
CA GLN A 217 -2.64 -14.94 23.32
C GLN A 217 -1.82 -14.09 22.36
N ILE A 218 -0.51 -14.11 22.57
CA ILE A 218 0.51 -13.55 21.69
C ILE A 218 1.37 -14.72 21.25
N GLU A 219 1.50 -14.89 19.95
CA GLU A 219 2.23 -15.95 19.29
C GLU A 219 3.33 -15.35 18.40
N ASP A 220 4.50 -15.97 18.40
CA ASP A 220 5.55 -15.72 17.42
C ASP A 220 5.16 -16.43 16.11
N VAL A 221 4.95 -15.66 15.04
CA VAL A 221 4.40 -16.18 13.77
C VAL A 221 5.34 -17.15 13.06
N GLU A 222 6.65 -16.99 13.23
CA GLU A 222 7.65 -17.83 12.55
C GLU A 222 7.78 -19.20 13.21
N THR A 223 7.74 -19.23 14.54
CA THR A 223 7.94 -20.45 15.33
C THR A 223 6.63 -21.11 15.77
N GLY A 224 5.50 -20.42 15.64
CA GLY A 224 4.20 -20.84 16.18
C GLY A 224 4.14 -20.87 17.70
N LYS A 225 5.14 -20.29 18.39
CA LYS A 225 5.26 -20.40 19.85
C LYS A 225 4.43 -19.33 20.54
N VAL A 226 3.54 -19.73 21.45
CA VAL A 226 2.83 -18.81 22.35
C VAL A 226 3.83 -18.17 23.31
N ILE A 227 3.99 -16.86 23.21
CA ILE A 227 4.86 -16.03 24.04
C ILE A 227 4.18 -15.74 25.38
N LYS A 228 2.91 -15.32 25.32
CA LYS A 228 2.14 -14.96 26.50
C LYS A 228 0.66 -15.19 26.22
N SER A 229 -0.08 -15.61 27.23
CA SER A 229 -1.52 -15.75 27.14
C SER A 229 -2.18 -15.48 28.49
N PHE A 230 -3.47 -15.19 28.46
CA PHE A 230 -4.33 -15.22 29.64
C PHE A 230 -5.69 -15.78 29.28
N SER A 231 -6.38 -16.30 30.30
CA SER A 231 -7.77 -16.66 30.19
C SER A 231 -8.49 -16.34 31.49
N GLU A 232 -9.62 -15.64 31.41
CA GLU A 232 -10.41 -15.32 32.59
C GLU A 232 -11.90 -15.18 32.27
N SER A 233 -12.73 -15.42 33.29
CA SER A 233 -14.15 -15.11 33.24
C SER A 233 -14.35 -13.63 33.55
N VAL A 234 -15.16 -12.95 32.73
CA VAL A 234 -15.42 -11.52 32.83
C VAL A 234 -16.93 -11.25 32.91
N GLN A 235 -17.28 -10.17 33.60
CA GLN A 235 -18.62 -9.59 33.61
C GLN A 235 -18.51 -8.12 33.24
N VAL A 236 -19.11 -7.73 32.11
CA VAL A 236 -19.10 -6.35 31.62
C VAL A 236 -20.50 -5.78 31.75
N LYS A 237 -20.72 -4.94 32.76
CA LYS A 237 -22.01 -4.29 33.02
C LYS A 237 -22.47 -3.44 31.81
N PRO A 238 -23.76 -3.12 31.68
CA PRO A 238 -24.25 -2.20 30.65
C PRO A 238 -23.45 -0.88 30.66
N ASN A 239 -23.01 -0.43 29.48
CA ASN A 239 -22.11 0.71 29.27
C ASN A 239 -20.73 0.59 29.97
N GLY A 240 -20.42 -0.58 30.51
CA GLY A 240 -19.15 -0.86 31.18
C GLY A 240 -18.05 -1.27 30.20
N GLU A 241 -16.83 -1.25 30.71
CA GLU A 241 -15.64 -1.71 30.01
C GLU A 241 -14.85 -2.68 30.89
N PHE A 242 -14.30 -3.71 30.28
CA PHE A 242 -13.22 -4.51 30.84
C PHE A 242 -11.97 -4.23 30.03
N SER A 243 -10.83 -4.02 30.69
CA SER A 243 -9.55 -3.86 30.01
C SER A 243 -8.45 -4.59 30.76
N LYS A 244 -7.58 -5.29 30.04
CA LYS A 244 -6.42 -5.97 30.61
C LYS A 244 -5.22 -5.88 29.69
N ALA A 245 -4.07 -5.59 30.30
CA ALA A 245 -2.78 -5.56 29.63
C ALA A 245 -1.95 -6.78 30.04
N ILE A 246 -1.29 -7.42 29.07
CA ILE A 246 -0.22 -8.39 29.32
C ILE A 246 1.10 -7.90 28.73
N SER A 247 2.15 -7.88 29.54
CA SER A 247 3.48 -7.48 29.09
C SER A 247 4.21 -8.61 28.37
N TYR A 248 4.98 -8.26 27.34
CA TYR A 248 5.80 -9.16 26.54
C TYR A 248 7.10 -8.46 26.07
N THR A 249 8.12 -9.24 25.67
CA THR A 249 9.50 -8.72 25.49
C THR A 249 10.08 -8.94 24.09
N THR A 250 9.31 -9.42 23.12
CA THR A 250 9.84 -9.80 21.79
C THR A 250 9.54 -8.77 20.69
N GLY A 251 10.52 -8.61 19.78
CA GLY A 251 10.53 -7.70 18.63
C GLY A 251 10.14 -8.29 17.28
N ARG A 252 9.74 -9.57 17.21
CA ARG A 252 9.52 -10.31 15.95
C ARG A 252 8.12 -10.10 15.37
N LYS A 253 7.80 -10.75 14.24
CA LYS A 253 6.44 -10.84 13.72
C LYS A 253 5.54 -11.58 14.72
N LEU A 254 4.58 -10.87 15.29
CA LEU A 254 3.66 -11.38 16.29
C LEU A 254 2.25 -11.51 15.72
N LYS A 255 1.55 -12.53 16.19
CA LYS A 255 0.10 -12.67 16.09
C LYS A 255 -0.47 -12.55 17.49
N ALA A 256 -1.14 -11.45 17.76
CA ALA A 256 -1.89 -11.25 18.99
C ALA A 256 -3.38 -11.45 18.69
N GLN A 257 -4.04 -12.32 19.44
CA GLN A 257 -5.44 -12.66 19.23
C GLN A 257 -6.18 -12.63 20.55
N VAL A 258 -7.41 -12.14 20.53
CA VAL A 258 -8.37 -12.26 21.61
C VAL A 258 -9.64 -12.92 21.10
N ILE A 259 -10.20 -13.81 21.92
CA ILE A 259 -11.50 -14.45 21.73
C ILE A 259 -12.30 -14.25 23.01
N TYR A 260 -13.48 -13.65 22.89
CA TYR A 260 -14.51 -13.65 23.92
C TYR A 260 -15.54 -14.73 23.58
N THR A 261 -15.88 -15.57 24.55
CA THR A 261 -16.96 -16.58 24.45
C THR A 261 -18.05 -16.23 25.45
N ASP A 262 -19.27 -16.03 24.98
CA ASP A 262 -20.43 -15.67 25.81
C ASP A 262 -20.96 -16.89 26.58
N ASP A 263 -21.24 -16.72 27.88
CA ASP A 263 -21.71 -17.81 28.75
C ASP A 263 -23.17 -18.21 28.45
N PHE A 264 -23.99 -17.29 27.95
CA PHE A 264 -25.42 -17.55 27.71
C PHE A 264 -25.65 -18.33 26.41
N THR A 265 -24.92 -17.96 25.36
CA THR A 265 -25.15 -18.45 23.99
C THR A 265 -24.04 -19.36 23.48
N GLY A 266 -22.87 -19.34 24.11
CA GLY A 266 -21.66 -20.00 23.62
C GLY A 266 -21.07 -19.37 22.34
N LYS A 267 -21.63 -18.25 21.87
CA LYS A 267 -21.13 -17.53 20.70
C LYS A 267 -19.79 -16.85 21.02
N THR A 268 -18.97 -16.66 19.98
CA THR A 268 -17.66 -16.03 20.14
C THR A 268 -17.53 -14.76 19.31
N LYS A 269 -16.78 -13.79 19.83
CA LYS A 269 -16.26 -12.64 19.09
C LYS A 269 -14.74 -12.66 19.19
N LYS A 270 -14.07 -12.38 18.07
CA LYS A 270 -12.61 -12.36 18.00
C LYS A 270 -12.10 -11.04 17.44
N ASP A 271 -10.92 -10.67 17.90
CA ASP A 271 -10.10 -9.63 17.29
C ASP A 271 -8.66 -10.16 17.17
N GLU A 272 -7.97 -9.75 16.12
CA GLU A 272 -6.66 -10.25 15.77
C GLU A 272 -5.78 -9.14 15.21
N ILE A 273 -4.59 -9.01 15.76
CA ILE A 273 -3.53 -8.15 15.27
C ILE A 273 -2.37 -9.04 14.83
N ILE A 274 -2.04 -8.96 13.55
CA ILE A 274 -0.75 -9.41 13.05
C ILE A 274 0.10 -8.16 12.99
N THR A 275 1.17 -8.07 13.78
CA THR A 275 2.08 -6.93 13.68
C THR A 275 2.59 -6.89 12.24
N PRO A 276 2.52 -5.73 11.56
CA PRO A 276 3.21 -5.55 10.30
C PRO A 276 4.70 -5.66 10.62
N TYR A 277 5.25 -6.85 10.43
CA TYR A 277 6.67 -7.01 10.29
C TYR A 277 6.94 -6.67 8.84
N ILE A 278 7.30 -5.41 8.60
CA ILE A 278 8.25 -5.15 7.52
C ILE A 278 9.50 -5.87 8.00
N GLN A 279 9.66 -7.11 7.55
CA GLN A 279 11.00 -7.58 7.29
C GLN A 279 11.49 -6.53 6.30
N LEU A 280 12.26 -5.54 6.78
CA LEU A 280 13.26 -4.98 5.89
C LEU A 280 13.98 -6.25 5.46
N PRO A 281 13.89 -6.69 4.19
CA PRO A 281 14.73 -7.79 3.78
C PRO A 281 16.11 -7.40 4.29
N SER A 282 16.71 -8.24 5.13
CA SER A 282 18.16 -8.14 5.31
C SER A 282 18.69 -8.02 3.88
N PRO A 283 19.53 -7.00 3.55
CA PRO A 283 19.92 -6.73 2.17
C PRO A 283 20.19 -8.07 1.54
N LEU A 284 19.36 -8.44 0.55
CA LEU A 284 19.32 -9.80 0.02
C LEU A 284 20.77 -10.19 -0.19
N GLN A 285 21.29 -11.12 0.63
CA GLN A 285 22.54 -11.75 0.25
C GLN A 285 22.24 -12.35 -1.12
N PRO A 286 23.04 -12.07 -2.16
CA PRO A 286 22.78 -12.59 -3.49
C PRO A 286 22.78 -14.12 -3.39
N GLN A 287 21.58 -14.69 -3.24
CA GLN A 287 21.37 -16.11 -3.35
C GLN A 287 21.29 -16.35 -4.85
N ILE A 288 22.39 -16.85 -5.39
CA ILE A 288 22.42 -17.49 -6.70
C ILE A 288 21.49 -18.70 -6.59
N ALA A 289 20.21 -18.50 -6.86
CA ALA A 289 19.24 -19.57 -7.01
C ALA A 289 19.32 -20.08 -8.45
N LEU A 290 20.29 -20.97 -8.69
CA LEU A 290 20.21 -21.88 -9.83
C LEU A 290 19.15 -22.95 -9.50
N SER A 291 17.89 -22.66 -9.82
CA SER A 291 16.87 -23.71 -9.98
C SER A 291 16.25 -23.60 -11.37
N GLN A 292 16.84 -24.36 -12.29
CA GLN A 292 16.23 -24.65 -13.58
C GLN A 292 14.91 -25.39 -13.36
N THR A 293 13.81 -24.68 -13.57
CA THR A 293 12.51 -25.29 -13.90
C THR A 293 12.06 -24.63 -15.19
N SER A 294 12.01 -25.42 -16.25
CA SER A 294 11.79 -24.98 -17.64
C SER A 294 10.35 -24.52 -17.88
N ILE A 295 10.05 -23.28 -17.51
CA ILE A 295 9.02 -22.44 -18.13
C ILE A 295 9.83 -21.45 -18.96
N GLY A 296 9.59 -21.34 -20.28
CA GLY A 296 10.46 -20.56 -21.19
C GLY A 296 10.84 -19.20 -20.61
N GLU A 297 12.14 -18.87 -20.63
CA GLU A 297 12.70 -17.65 -20.03
C GLU A 297 11.91 -16.43 -20.51
N ARG A 298 11.16 -15.81 -19.60
CA ARG A 298 10.52 -14.52 -19.86
C ARG A 298 11.58 -13.43 -19.70
N VAL A 299 11.56 -12.47 -20.61
CA VAL A 299 12.35 -11.25 -20.50
C VAL A 299 11.87 -10.42 -19.32
N PRO A 300 12.74 -9.64 -18.63
CA PRO A 300 12.38 -8.94 -17.40
C PRO A 300 11.12 -8.07 -17.53
N TRP A 301 10.99 -7.32 -18.62
CA TRP A 301 9.85 -6.43 -18.92
C TRP A 301 8.54 -7.15 -19.33
N GLN A 302 8.45 -8.46 -19.12
CA GLN A 302 7.24 -9.27 -19.23
C GLN A 302 7.11 -10.28 -18.07
N ASP A 303 7.83 -10.07 -16.97
CA ASP A 303 7.79 -10.90 -15.77
C ASP A 303 7.58 -10.06 -14.51
N PRO A 304 6.35 -10.00 -13.97
CA PRO A 304 6.01 -9.18 -12.79
C PRO A 304 6.74 -9.54 -11.51
N LYS A 305 7.48 -10.64 -11.51
CA LYS A 305 8.37 -11.06 -10.42
C LYS A 305 9.76 -10.43 -10.50
N VAL A 306 10.10 -9.76 -11.60
CA VAL A 306 11.41 -9.17 -11.88
C VAL A 306 11.26 -7.66 -12.10
N ASN A 307 11.08 -6.91 -11.01
CA ASN A 307 10.95 -5.45 -11.05
C ASN A 307 12.31 -4.73 -11.03
N GLY A 308 13.40 -5.47 -10.86
CA GLY A 308 14.77 -4.96 -10.94
C GLY A 308 15.82 -6.07 -10.93
N ILE A 309 16.95 -5.80 -11.57
CA ILE A 309 18.14 -6.66 -11.59
C ILE A 309 19.32 -5.78 -11.20
N ASN A 310 20.06 -6.17 -10.16
CA ASN A 310 21.20 -5.41 -9.60
C ASN A 310 20.88 -3.95 -9.22
N ARG A 311 19.59 -3.61 -9.03
CA ARG A 311 19.18 -2.32 -8.49
C ARG A 311 19.47 -2.29 -7.00
N GLU A 312 20.12 -1.24 -6.53
CA GLU A 312 20.40 -1.06 -5.11
C GLU A 312 19.08 -0.97 -4.30
N PRO A 313 19.06 -1.48 -3.06
CA PRO A 313 17.92 -1.31 -2.17
C PRO A 313 17.59 0.16 -1.95
N MET A 314 16.30 0.48 -1.93
CA MET A 314 15.86 1.84 -1.61
C MET A 314 16.20 2.20 -0.16
N ARG A 315 16.69 3.42 0.04
CA ARG A 315 17.09 4.00 1.32
C ARG A 315 16.48 5.39 1.45
N SER A 316 16.57 5.99 2.63
CA SER A 316 16.12 7.38 2.79
C SER A 316 16.89 8.34 1.88
N SER A 317 16.18 9.37 1.40
CA SER A 317 16.78 10.40 0.54
C SER A 317 17.79 11.23 1.33
N PHE A 318 19.07 11.11 0.95
CA PHE A 318 20.15 11.96 1.43
C PHE A 318 21.37 11.84 0.51
N PHE A 319 22.22 12.87 0.57
CA PHE A 319 23.55 12.88 -0.03
C PHE A 319 24.63 13.09 1.03
N VAL A 320 25.86 12.68 0.72
CA VAL A 320 27.01 12.77 1.64
C VAL A 320 28.04 13.79 1.15
N TYR A 321 28.77 14.37 2.09
CA TYR A 321 29.70 15.46 1.89
C TYR A 321 31.02 15.15 2.59
N PRO A 322 32.14 15.77 2.14
CA PRO A 322 33.45 15.52 2.72
C PRO A 322 33.59 16.04 4.17
N ASP A 323 32.83 17.08 4.55
CA ASP A 323 32.90 17.69 5.87
C ASP A 323 31.56 18.29 6.31
N ALA A 324 31.46 18.65 7.60
CA ALA A 324 30.24 19.22 8.17
C ALA A 324 29.83 20.58 7.58
N PRO A 325 30.75 21.55 7.35
CA PRO A 325 30.38 22.81 6.68
C PRO A 325 29.72 22.60 5.32
N SER A 326 30.28 21.74 4.47
CA SER A 326 29.71 21.44 3.16
C SER A 326 28.40 20.65 3.26
N ALA A 327 28.26 19.75 4.24
CA ALA A 327 26.99 19.06 4.51
C ALA A 327 25.86 20.01 4.93
N VAL A 328 26.18 21.07 5.69
CA VAL A 328 25.18 22.07 6.14
C VAL A 328 24.70 22.92 4.98
N VAL A 329 25.62 23.33 4.09
CA VAL A 329 25.27 24.09 2.88
C VAL A 329 24.44 23.22 1.92
N GLY A 330 24.81 21.96 1.75
CA GLY A 330 24.04 21.02 0.92
C GLY A 330 24.16 21.29 -0.59
N ASP A 331 25.25 21.88 -1.05
CA ASP A 331 25.48 22.18 -2.46
C ASP A 331 25.93 20.93 -3.21
N LEU A 332 24.98 20.25 -3.84
CA LEU A 332 25.21 19.02 -4.58
C LEU A 332 26.04 19.23 -5.85
N GLU A 333 25.80 20.32 -6.59
CA GLU A 333 26.43 20.56 -7.89
C GLU A 333 27.94 20.82 -7.77
N HIS A 334 28.39 21.41 -6.66
CA HIS A 334 29.81 21.59 -6.36
C HIS A 334 30.41 20.49 -5.48
N ASN A 335 29.64 19.43 -5.17
CA ASN A 335 30.15 18.33 -4.35
C ASN A 335 31.19 17.50 -5.13
N PRO A 336 32.40 17.29 -4.59
CA PRO A 336 33.45 16.54 -5.29
C PRO A 336 33.08 15.07 -5.57
N LEU A 337 32.12 14.51 -4.84
CA LEU A 337 31.61 13.15 -4.97
C LEU A 337 30.43 13.01 -5.94
N TYR A 338 30.01 14.10 -6.62
CA TYR A 338 28.87 14.11 -7.53
C TYR A 338 29.29 14.56 -8.94
N ARG A 339 28.74 13.93 -9.98
CA ARG A 339 28.84 14.42 -11.37
C ARG A 339 27.50 14.24 -12.07
N SER A 340 26.92 15.37 -12.49
CA SER A 340 25.69 15.37 -13.28
C SER A 340 25.91 14.70 -14.64
N LEU A 341 24.92 13.92 -15.06
CA LEU A 341 24.79 13.39 -16.42
C LEU A 341 23.58 13.98 -17.15
N ASN A 342 23.01 15.07 -16.62
CA ASN A 342 22.02 15.86 -17.35
C ASN A 342 22.66 16.51 -18.59
N GLY A 343 21.83 16.93 -19.54
CA GLY A 343 22.23 17.51 -20.82
C GLY A 343 21.98 16.57 -22.00
N ILE A 344 22.76 16.73 -23.06
CA ILE A 344 22.49 16.09 -24.35
C ILE A 344 23.10 14.67 -24.42
N TRP A 345 22.28 13.71 -24.83
CA TRP A 345 22.66 12.32 -25.07
C TRP A 345 22.47 11.94 -26.54
N LYS A 346 23.28 11.00 -27.04
CA LYS A 346 22.99 10.35 -28.33
C LYS A 346 21.75 9.47 -28.17
N PHE A 347 20.87 9.51 -29.15
CA PHE A 347 19.54 8.91 -29.04
C PHE A 347 19.10 8.25 -30.35
N ASN A 348 18.58 7.03 -30.23
CA ASN A 348 17.92 6.30 -31.30
C ASN A 348 16.54 5.85 -30.81
N TRP A 349 15.52 6.16 -31.60
CA TRP A 349 14.14 5.79 -31.33
C TRP A 349 13.63 4.88 -32.44
N VAL A 350 12.91 3.82 -32.07
CA VAL A 350 12.25 2.91 -33.01
C VAL A 350 10.78 2.77 -32.66
N LYS A 351 9.95 2.59 -33.70
CA LYS A 351 8.48 2.53 -33.55
C LYS A 351 8.01 1.28 -32.81
N ASP A 352 8.52 0.10 -33.20
CA ASP A 352 8.12 -1.18 -32.64
C ASP A 352 9.27 -1.78 -31.84
N ARG A 353 8.93 -2.47 -30.74
CA ARG A 353 9.89 -2.97 -29.76
C ARG A 353 10.95 -3.87 -30.37
N ASP A 354 10.55 -4.71 -31.30
CA ASP A 354 11.43 -5.72 -31.88
C ASP A 354 12.39 -5.12 -32.95
N MET A 355 12.25 -3.84 -33.31
CA MET A 355 13.20 -3.11 -34.18
C MET A 355 14.37 -2.48 -33.41
N ARG A 356 14.38 -2.56 -32.08
CA ARG A 356 15.41 -1.90 -31.27
C ARG A 356 16.80 -2.44 -31.58
N PRO A 357 17.85 -1.60 -31.56
CA PRO A 357 19.20 -2.11 -31.69
C PRO A 357 19.54 -2.95 -30.44
N THR A 358 20.09 -4.15 -30.65
CA THR A 358 20.37 -5.12 -29.57
C THR A 358 21.84 -5.19 -29.18
N ASP A 359 22.72 -4.50 -29.91
CA ASP A 359 24.16 -4.44 -29.63
C ASP A 359 24.71 -3.01 -29.51
N PHE A 360 23.80 -2.03 -29.40
CA PHE A 360 24.13 -0.62 -29.24
C PHE A 360 24.88 -0.29 -27.96
N TYR A 361 25.07 -1.21 -27.02
CA TYR A 361 25.83 -0.96 -25.79
C TYR A 361 27.34 -1.16 -25.97
N LYS A 362 27.78 -1.80 -27.07
CA LYS A 362 29.19 -2.08 -27.33
C LYS A 362 29.99 -0.79 -27.49
N VAL A 363 31.24 -0.80 -27.02
CA VAL A 363 32.11 0.40 -27.00
C VAL A 363 32.47 0.86 -28.42
N ASP A 364 32.61 -0.06 -29.35
CA ASP A 364 32.96 0.18 -30.76
C ASP A 364 31.74 0.40 -31.68
N TYR A 365 30.53 0.42 -31.13
CA TYR A 365 29.32 0.69 -31.90
C TYR A 365 29.33 2.10 -32.50
N ASN A 366 29.03 2.21 -33.80
CA ASN A 366 29.00 3.49 -34.51
C ASN A 366 27.63 4.19 -34.35
N ASP A 367 27.57 5.17 -33.45
CA ASP A 367 26.39 6.02 -33.19
C ASP A 367 26.48 7.41 -33.86
N THR A 368 27.40 7.61 -34.82
CA THR A 368 27.65 8.92 -35.44
C THR A 368 26.38 9.52 -36.05
N ASN A 369 25.54 8.67 -36.65
CA ASN A 369 24.28 9.06 -37.30
C ASN A 369 23.08 9.13 -36.34
N TRP A 370 23.27 8.88 -35.04
CA TRP A 370 22.19 9.01 -34.07
C TRP A 370 21.84 10.47 -33.83
N ALA A 371 20.55 10.70 -33.60
CA ALA A 371 20.03 11.98 -33.16
C ALA A 371 20.48 12.27 -31.72
N THR A 372 19.95 13.35 -31.15
CA THR A 372 20.24 13.75 -29.78
C THR A 372 18.97 14.00 -28.98
N MET A 373 19.02 13.76 -27.67
CA MET A 373 17.91 13.94 -26.74
C MET A 373 18.41 14.62 -25.45
N PRO A 374 17.74 15.66 -24.94
CA PRO A 374 18.03 16.19 -23.62
C PRO A 374 17.57 15.22 -22.52
N ILE A 375 18.36 15.15 -21.45
CA ILE A 375 17.99 14.51 -20.18
C ILE A 375 18.12 15.54 -19.05
N PRO A 376 17.11 15.72 -18.20
CA PRO A 376 15.77 15.12 -18.27
C PRO A 376 14.96 15.57 -19.50
N GLY A 377 14.03 14.73 -19.94
CA GLY A 377 13.13 15.01 -21.06
C GLY A 377 12.29 13.81 -21.48
N ASN A 378 11.00 14.04 -21.71
CA ASN A 378 10.11 13.05 -22.34
C ASN A 378 10.23 13.11 -23.87
N TRP A 379 10.36 11.97 -24.54
CA TRP A 379 10.64 11.95 -25.98
C TRP A 379 9.47 12.48 -26.82
N GLU A 380 8.22 12.37 -26.33
CA GLU A 380 7.03 12.83 -27.07
C GLU A 380 7.02 14.35 -27.22
N LEU A 381 7.59 15.05 -26.25
CA LEU A 381 7.74 16.51 -26.28
C LEU A 381 9.01 16.96 -27.00
N ASN A 382 9.83 16.01 -27.45
CA ASN A 382 11.06 16.24 -28.20
C ASN A 382 10.99 15.67 -29.63
N GLY A 383 9.77 15.44 -30.14
CA GLY A 383 9.52 15.10 -31.55
C GLY A 383 9.49 13.61 -31.89
N TYR A 384 9.44 12.71 -30.91
CA TYR A 384 9.40 11.26 -31.14
C TYR A 384 8.11 10.63 -30.64
N GLY A 385 7.41 9.88 -31.50
CA GLY A 385 6.12 9.28 -31.15
C GLY A 385 5.03 10.33 -30.88
N ASN A 386 3.95 9.93 -30.20
CA ASN A 386 2.81 10.79 -29.90
C ASN A 386 2.48 10.76 -28.40
N PRO A 387 2.23 11.91 -27.75
CA PRO A 387 1.68 11.93 -26.40
C PRO A 387 0.25 11.39 -26.42
N VAL A 388 -0.08 10.52 -25.47
CA VAL A 388 -1.41 9.89 -25.40
C VAL A 388 -2.06 10.25 -24.08
N TYR A 389 -3.24 10.85 -24.10
CA TYR A 389 -4.06 11.03 -22.90
C TYR A 389 -5.16 9.98 -22.88
N VAL A 390 -5.23 9.22 -21.77
CA VAL A 390 -6.34 8.32 -21.48
C VAL A 390 -6.62 8.38 -19.99
N ASN A 391 -7.90 8.53 -19.65
CA ASN A 391 -8.40 8.38 -18.29
C ASN A 391 -8.36 6.91 -17.88
N VAL A 392 -9.43 6.16 -18.19
CA VAL A 392 -9.51 4.74 -17.87
C VAL A 392 -9.07 3.88 -19.05
N GLY A 393 -8.18 2.94 -18.77
CA GLY A 393 -7.70 1.93 -19.70
C GLY A 393 -6.35 2.30 -20.30
N TYR A 394 -5.63 1.26 -20.69
CA TYR A 394 -4.27 1.40 -21.16
C TYR A 394 -4.17 2.05 -22.55
N ALA A 395 -3.09 2.80 -22.78
CA ALA A 395 -2.85 3.53 -24.03
C ALA A 395 -2.89 2.63 -25.29
N TRP A 396 -2.57 1.34 -25.14
CA TRP A 396 -2.59 0.35 -26.23
C TRP A 396 -3.96 -0.25 -26.53
N ARG A 397 -5.04 0.17 -25.86
CA ARG A 397 -6.39 -0.46 -25.94
C ARG A 397 -6.97 -0.63 -27.35
N ASN A 398 -6.49 0.12 -28.33
CA ASN A 398 -6.96 0.04 -29.72
C ASN A 398 -6.20 -1.00 -30.57
N ILE A 399 -5.04 -1.47 -30.10
CA ILE A 399 -4.14 -2.37 -30.84
C ILE A 399 -3.84 -3.66 -30.08
N PHE A 400 -4.10 -3.69 -28.77
CA PHE A 400 -3.79 -4.83 -27.92
C PHE A 400 -4.85 -5.02 -26.83
N SER A 401 -5.32 -6.27 -26.69
CA SER A 401 -6.23 -6.65 -25.61
C SER A 401 -5.45 -6.87 -24.32
N ASN A 402 -5.91 -6.30 -23.21
CA ASN A 402 -5.27 -6.45 -21.91
C ASN A 402 -5.12 -7.93 -21.54
N ASN A 403 -3.87 -8.38 -21.42
CA ASN A 403 -3.51 -9.76 -21.13
C ASN A 403 -2.26 -9.79 -20.24
N PRO A 404 -2.36 -9.30 -19.00
CA PRO A 404 -1.21 -9.18 -18.11
C PRO A 404 -0.54 -10.55 -17.90
N PRO A 405 0.81 -10.63 -17.96
CA PRO A 405 1.74 -9.49 -17.98
C PRO A 405 2.15 -9.00 -19.37
N LEU A 406 1.54 -9.50 -20.44
CA LEU A 406 1.99 -9.19 -21.80
C LEU A 406 1.61 -7.77 -22.23
N THR A 407 2.54 -7.11 -22.91
CA THR A 407 2.37 -5.83 -23.60
C THR A 407 2.52 -6.00 -25.11
N PRO A 408 1.99 -5.07 -25.93
CA PRO A 408 2.20 -5.14 -27.38
C PRO A 408 3.68 -5.02 -27.76
N SER A 409 4.05 -5.61 -28.90
CA SER A 409 5.32 -5.33 -29.57
C SER A 409 5.19 -4.16 -30.56
N GLU A 410 4.08 -4.14 -31.32
CA GLU A 410 3.74 -3.04 -32.22
C GLU A 410 3.41 -1.77 -31.43
N ASP A 411 3.90 -0.62 -31.91
CA ASP A 411 3.70 0.70 -31.28
C ASP A 411 4.21 0.80 -29.82
N ASN A 412 4.99 -0.19 -29.39
CA ASN A 412 5.74 -0.16 -28.14
C ASN A 412 7.13 0.40 -28.43
N HIS A 413 7.20 1.72 -28.52
CA HIS A 413 8.40 2.43 -28.90
C HIS A 413 9.57 2.14 -27.96
N VAL A 414 10.79 2.14 -28.50
CA VAL A 414 12.00 1.94 -27.71
C VAL A 414 12.98 3.07 -27.98
N GLY A 415 13.45 3.69 -26.90
CA GLY A 415 14.51 4.69 -26.91
C GLY A 415 15.83 4.11 -26.40
N SER A 416 16.88 4.18 -27.22
CA SER A 416 18.24 3.77 -26.88
C SER A 416 19.13 5.01 -26.75
N TYR A 417 19.81 5.12 -25.61
CA TYR A 417 20.60 6.29 -25.22
C TYR A 417 22.07 5.91 -25.06
N ARG A 418 22.99 6.78 -25.49
CA ARG A 418 24.44 6.62 -25.32
C ARG A 418 25.10 7.96 -24.95
N ARG A 419 26.07 7.91 -24.03
CA ARG A 419 26.91 9.07 -23.69
C ARG A 419 28.23 8.64 -23.06
N GLU A 420 29.30 9.37 -23.39
CA GLU A 420 30.56 9.29 -22.64
C GLU A 420 30.46 10.09 -21.33
N MET A 421 30.93 9.50 -20.24
CA MET A 421 31.14 10.17 -18.97
C MET A 421 32.61 10.13 -18.58
N GLU A 422 33.02 11.09 -17.75
CA GLU A 422 34.36 11.15 -17.19
C GLU A 422 34.32 10.82 -15.69
N ILE A 423 35.04 9.77 -15.29
CA ILE A 423 35.23 9.39 -13.90
C ILE A 423 36.53 10.01 -13.39
N PRO A 424 36.47 10.93 -12.41
CA PRO A 424 37.65 11.55 -11.82
C PRO A 424 38.64 10.52 -11.25
N SER A 425 39.94 10.81 -11.32
CA SER A 425 40.99 9.90 -10.81
C SER A 425 41.01 9.78 -9.29
N ASP A 426 40.53 10.79 -8.57
CA ASP A 426 40.38 10.81 -7.11
C ASP A 426 39.20 9.95 -6.61
N TRP A 427 38.38 9.41 -7.52
CA TRP A 427 37.38 8.38 -7.19
C TRP A 427 37.98 6.96 -7.15
N ASN A 428 39.26 6.79 -7.48
CA ASN A 428 39.91 5.49 -7.41
C ASN A 428 39.83 4.90 -5.98
N GLY A 429 39.34 3.65 -5.88
CA GLY A 429 39.14 2.97 -4.59
C GLY A 429 37.84 3.34 -3.85
N LYS A 430 36.96 4.13 -4.45
CA LYS A 430 35.59 4.39 -3.97
C LYS A 430 34.58 3.45 -4.63
N ALA A 431 33.43 3.27 -3.99
CA ALA A 431 32.25 2.71 -4.64
C ALA A 431 31.60 3.80 -5.50
N ILE A 432 31.26 3.50 -6.74
CA ILE A 432 30.71 4.44 -7.72
C ILE A 432 29.33 3.94 -8.12
N TYR A 433 28.32 4.79 -7.96
CA TYR A 433 26.92 4.48 -8.25
C TYR A 433 26.40 5.34 -9.38
N LEU A 434 25.56 4.73 -10.23
CA LEU A 434 24.80 5.42 -11.26
C LEU A 434 23.35 5.58 -10.79
N HIS A 435 22.85 6.81 -10.78
CA HIS A 435 21.51 7.16 -10.33
C HIS A 435 20.64 7.64 -11.50
N PHE A 436 19.44 7.08 -11.61
CA PHE A 436 18.37 7.56 -12.48
C PHE A 436 17.16 7.97 -11.64
N GLY A 437 16.78 9.25 -11.66
CA GLY A 437 15.73 9.76 -10.77
C GLY A 437 14.31 9.28 -11.08
N ALA A 438 13.96 9.15 -12.36
CA ALA A 438 12.67 8.60 -12.81
C ALA A 438 12.72 8.31 -14.32
N VAL A 439 12.41 7.06 -14.70
CA VAL A 439 12.42 6.63 -16.11
C VAL A 439 11.12 5.89 -16.41
N SER A 440 10.37 6.38 -17.40
CA SER A 440 9.10 5.79 -17.83
C SER A 440 9.31 4.91 -19.07
N SER A 441 8.92 3.63 -19.12
CA SER A 441 8.32 2.83 -18.03
C SER A 441 9.28 1.79 -17.41
N ASN A 442 10.40 1.52 -18.07
CA ASN A 442 11.46 0.64 -17.58
C ASN A 442 12.85 1.13 -18.00
N LEU A 443 13.88 0.46 -17.49
CA LEU A 443 15.28 0.83 -17.72
C LEU A 443 16.18 -0.40 -17.75
N HIS A 444 16.85 -0.65 -18.88
CA HIS A 444 18.02 -1.55 -18.95
C HIS A 444 19.30 -0.73 -19.12
N VAL A 445 20.36 -1.05 -18.37
CA VAL A 445 21.59 -0.25 -18.30
C VAL A 445 22.83 -1.06 -18.62
N TRP A 446 23.74 -0.46 -19.37
CA TRP A 446 25.08 -0.96 -19.66
C TRP A 446 26.16 0.10 -19.41
N VAL A 447 27.32 -0.34 -18.95
CA VAL A 447 28.52 0.50 -18.76
C VAL A 447 29.71 -0.19 -19.41
N ASN A 448 30.42 0.53 -20.28
CA ASN A 448 31.58 0.03 -21.03
C ASN A 448 31.32 -1.32 -21.73
N GLY A 449 30.11 -1.52 -22.25
CA GLY A 449 29.72 -2.75 -22.95
C GLY A 449 29.25 -3.89 -22.05
N HIS A 450 29.26 -3.74 -20.74
CA HIS A 450 28.79 -4.73 -19.77
C HIS A 450 27.39 -4.39 -19.29
N GLU A 451 26.51 -5.39 -19.20
CA GLU A 451 25.18 -5.22 -18.61
C GLU A 451 25.30 -4.99 -17.11
N VAL A 452 24.66 -3.93 -16.63
CA VAL A 452 24.69 -3.51 -15.24
C VAL A 452 23.42 -3.95 -14.53
N GLY A 453 22.25 -3.67 -15.09
CA GLY A 453 20.99 -3.97 -14.42
C GLY A 453 19.72 -3.56 -15.15
N TYR A 454 18.60 -3.82 -14.47
CA TYR A 454 17.23 -3.54 -14.91
C TYR A 454 16.42 -2.86 -13.80
N SER A 455 15.42 -2.05 -14.15
CA SER A 455 14.48 -1.47 -13.20
C SER A 455 13.12 -1.12 -13.81
N GLU A 456 12.06 -1.28 -13.01
CA GLU A 456 10.71 -0.74 -13.20
C GLU A 456 10.31 0.20 -12.05
N ASP A 457 9.10 0.79 -12.20
CA ASP A 457 8.54 1.91 -11.42
C ASP A 457 9.01 3.27 -11.94
N SER A 458 8.14 3.93 -12.71
CA SER A 458 8.49 5.17 -13.41
C SER A 458 8.56 6.42 -12.54
N LYS A 459 8.37 6.29 -11.22
CA LYS A 459 8.19 7.42 -10.30
C LYS A 459 9.15 7.40 -9.12
N LEU A 460 9.99 6.37 -9.00
CA LEU A 460 11.02 6.25 -7.98
C LEU A 460 12.39 5.98 -8.60
N GLU A 461 13.43 6.44 -7.94
CA GLU A 461 14.80 6.36 -8.43
C GLU A 461 15.33 4.92 -8.49
N SER A 462 16.28 4.72 -9.39
CA SER A 462 17.02 3.47 -9.55
C SER A 462 18.50 3.74 -9.47
N GLU A 463 19.18 3.08 -8.54
CA GLU A 463 20.63 3.17 -8.36
C GLU A 463 21.30 1.83 -8.68
N PHE A 464 22.50 1.87 -9.26
CA PHE A 464 23.29 0.69 -9.60
C PHE A 464 24.74 0.89 -9.20
N ASP A 465 25.35 -0.08 -8.51
CA ASP A 465 26.80 -0.10 -8.31
C ASP A 465 27.50 -0.38 -9.64
N ILE A 466 28.21 0.63 -10.15
CA ILE A 466 28.96 0.56 -11.41
C ILE A 466 30.47 0.44 -11.20
N THR A 467 30.93 0.35 -9.95
CA THR A 467 32.35 0.24 -9.59
C THR A 467 33.12 -0.79 -10.43
N PRO A 468 32.64 -2.04 -10.64
CA PRO A 468 33.41 -3.04 -11.39
C PRO A 468 33.46 -2.77 -12.91
N TYR A 469 32.63 -1.86 -13.42
CA TYR A 469 32.50 -1.60 -14.86
C TYR A 469 33.20 -0.33 -15.33
N VAL A 470 33.66 0.52 -14.41
CA VAL A 470 34.28 1.82 -14.73
C VAL A 470 35.78 1.84 -14.51
N LYS A 471 36.44 2.81 -15.15
CA LYS A 471 37.86 3.14 -15.00
C LYS A 471 38.04 4.65 -14.87
N PRO A 472 39.15 5.15 -14.28
CA PRO A 472 39.47 6.58 -14.35
C PRO A 472 39.49 7.10 -15.79
N GLY A 473 38.99 8.32 -15.99
CA GLY A 473 38.85 8.96 -17.30
C GLY A 473 37.55 8.57 -18.01
N LYS A 474 37.62 8.37 -19.34
CA LYS A 474 36.45 8.16 -20.20
C LYS A 474 35.81 6.79 -20.03
N ASN A 475 34.49 6.77 -19.88
CA ASN A 475 33.64 5.59 -19.83
C ASN A 475 32.38 5.81 -20.67
N LEU A 476 31.82 4.75 -21.23
CA LEU A 476 30.56 4.79 -21.98
C LEU A 476 29.41 4.31 -21.09
N ILE A 477 28.34 5.08 -21.02
CA ILE A 477 27.03 4.62 -20.53
C ILE A 477 26.11 4.44 -21.72
N ALA A 478 25.39 3.33 -21.73
CA ALA A 478 24.31 3.08 -22.66
C ALA A 478 23.09 2.56 -21.88
N PHE A 479 21.88 2.98 -22.25
CA PHE A 479 20.67 2.43 -21.64
C PHE A 479 19.51 2.41 -22.64
N GLN A 480 18.53 1.55 -22.39
CA GLN A 480 17.37 1.34 -23.25
C GLN A 480 16.09 1.40 -22.43
N VAL A 481 15.10 2.10 -22.96
CA VAL A 481 13.79 2.36 -22.34
C VAL A 481 12.70 1.92 -23.29
N HIS A 482 11.79 1.09 -22.79
CA HIS A 482 10.59 0.66 -23.51
C HIS A 482 9.41 1.53 -23.07
N ARG A 483 8.52 1.80 -24.02
CA ARG A 483 7.28 2.52 -23.73
C ARG A 483 6.41 1.74 -22.76
N TRP A 484 6.19 0.47 -23.04
CA TRP A 484 5.34 -0.42 -22.27
C TRP A 484 6.09 -1.66 -21.78
N CYS A 485 6.03 -1.89 -20.47
CA CYS A 485 6.44 -3.13 -19.78
C CYS A 485 5.26 -3.68 -18.96
N ASP A 486 5.43 -4.83 -18.32
CA ASP A 486 4.40 -5.37 -17.43
C ASP A 486 4.10 -4.44 -16.24
N GLY A 487 5.10 -3.70 -15.74
CA GLY A 487 4.89 -2.61 -14.77
C GLY A 487 3.93 -1.51 -15.25
N SER A 488 3.76 -1.31 -16.56
CA SER A 488 2.78 -0.34 -17.10
C SER A 488 1.33 -0.72 -16.77
N TYR A 489 1.04 -1.98 -16.43
CA TYR A 489 -0.28 -2.36 -15.93
C TYR A 489 -0.62 -1.72 -14.57
N LEU A 490 0.40 -1.33 -13.80
CA LEU A 490 0.30 -0.68 -12.49
C LEU A 490 0.37 0.86 -12.57
N GLU A 491 0.43 1.42 -13.77
CA GLU A 491 0.62 2.86 -14.03
C GLU A 491 -0.49 3.39 -14.97
N ASP A 492 -1.74 3.08 -14.63
CA ASP A 492 -2.94 3.49 -15.37
C ASP A 492 -3.62 4.74 -14.81
N GLN A 493 -2.83 5.71 -14.37
CA GLN A 493 -3.35 6.99 -13.91
C GLN A 493 -4.13 7.75 -15.00
N ASP A 494 -5.11 8.55 -14.58
CA ASP A 494 -5.82 9.51 -15.45
C ASP A 494 -4.93 10.71 -15.80
N PHE A 495 -3.98 10.49 -16.70
CA PHE A 495 -3.03 11.51 -17.15
C PHE A 495 -2.43 11.20 -18.54
N TRP A 496 -1.63 12.13 -19.04
CA TRP A 496 -0.80 11.93 -20.23
C TRP A 496 0.16 10.77 -20.02
N ARG A 497 0.31 9.90 -21.01
CA ARG A 497 1.26 8.77 -21.05
C ARG A 497 2.49 9.17 -21.87
N LEU A 498 3.50 9.65 -21.16
CA LEU A 498 4.79 10.09 -21.70
C LEU A 498 5.91 9.14 -21.28
N THR A 499 7.01 9.19 -22.03
CA THR A 499 8.07 8.19 -21.94
C THR A 499 9.45 8.85 -21.96
N GLY A 500 10.45 8.20 -21.38
CA GLY A 500 11.81 8.73 -21.27
C GLY A 500 12.18 9.08 -19.83
N VAL A 501 13.16 9.97 -19.67
CA VAL A 501 13.82 10.23 -18.39
C VAL A 501 13.28 11.52 -17.79
N ALA A 502 12.40 11.42 -16.79
CA ALA A 502 11.66 12.57 -16.25
C ALA A 502 12.43 13.38 -15.19
N ARG A 503 13.41 12.76 -14.52
CA ARG A 503 14.21 13.39 -13.45
C ARG A 503 15.71 13.19 -13.69
N SER A 504 16.54 13.89 -12.92
CA SER A 504 17.99 13.96 -13.11
C SER A 504 18.69 12.59 -13.13
N VAL A 505 19.76 12.51 -13.91
CA VAL A 505 20.68 11.37 -13.97
C VAL A 505 22.06 11.86 -13.57
N TYR A 506 22.75 11.11 -12.73
CA TYR A 506 24.09 11.47 -12.27
C TYR A 506 24.87 10.23 -11.81
N VAL A 507 26.17 10.39 -11.65
CA VAL A 507 27.02 9.42 -10.95
C VAL A 507 27.55 10.03 -9.67
N TYR A 508 27.71 9.20 -8.65
CA TYR A 508 28.29 9.63 -7.39
C TYR A 508 29.23 8.59 -6.80
N ALA A 509 30.17 9.04 -5.98
CA ALA A 509 31.13 8.18 -5.29
C ALA A 509 30.92 8.16 -3.79
N ARG A 510 31.15 7.00 -3.17
CA ARG A 510 31.10 6.78 -1.72
C ARG A 510 32.37 6.07 -1.27
N ASN A 511 32.80 6.34 -0.05
CA ASN A 511 33.85 5.52 0.56
C ASN A 511 33.36 4.07 0.73
N LEU A 512 34.25 3.07 0.63
CA LEU A 512 33.85 1.66 0.75
C LEU A 512 33.23 1.35 2.11
N LYS A 513 33.80 1.93 3.16
CA LYS A 513 33.16 2.04 4.46
C LYS A 513 32.28 3.29 4.43
N HIS A 514 31.00 3.15 4.69
CA HIS A 514 30.01 4.22 4.69
C HIS A 514 28.73 3.83 5.45
N LEU A 515 27.86 4.82 5.68
CA LEU A 515 26.49 4.69 6.15
C LEU A 515 25.56 4.30 5.00
N LYS A 516 24.88 3.17 5.13
CA LYS A 516 23.92 2.69 4.14
C LYS A 516 22.59 3.43 4.21
N ASP A 517 22.06 3.62 5.42
CA ASP A 517 20.77 4.28 5.63
C ASP A 517 20.69 4.94 7.01
N ILE A 518 19.82 5.95 7.13
CA ILE A 518 19.51 6.64 8.39
C ILE A 518 18.03 7.00 8.43
N LYS A 519 17.37 6.55 9.50
CA LYS A 519 15.97 6.86 9.80
C LYS A 519 15.88 7.73 11.03
N ILE A 520 15.18 8.84 10.90
CA ILE A 520 14.92 9.78 11.99
C ILE A 520 13.43 9.75 12.34
N THR A 521 13.12 9.65 13.63
CA THR A 521 11.75 9.64 14.14
C THR A 521 11.62 10.69 15.22
N PRO A 522 11.29 11.95 14.83
CA PRO A 522 10.90 12.97 15.79
C PRO A 522 9.56 12.58 16.43
N ASN A 523 9.44 12.80 17.73
CA ASN A 523 8.21 12.56 18.48
C ASN A 523 8.04 13.64 19.55
N LEU A 524 6.81 13.77 20.04
CA LEU A 524 6.44 14.63 21.16
C LEU A 524 5.83 13.78 22.28
N ASP A 525 6.06 14.18 23.53
CA ASP A 525 5.42 13.53 24.68
C ASP A 525 3.89 13.70 24.66
N VAL A 526 3.19 13.03 25.58
CA VAL A 526 1.71 13.06 25.66
C VAL A 526 1.13 14.47 25.91
N SER A 527 1.96 15.37 26.44
CA SER A 527 1.61 16.77 26.68
C SER A 527 2.01 17.69 25.52
N TYR A 528 2.57 17.12 24.45
CA TYR A 528 3.14 17.83 23.30
C TYR A 528 4.10 18.94 23.73
N THR A 529 4.87 18.74 24.80
CA THR A 529 5.76 19.76 25.35
C THR A 529 7.22 19.41 25.13
N ASN A 530 7.65 18.17 25.41
CA ASN A 530 9.04 17.76 25.17
C ASN A 530 9.14 16.87 23.93
N GLY A 531 10.30 16.95 23.26
CA GLY A 531 10.60 16.18 22.07
C GLY A 531 11.68 15.13 22.29
N THR A 532 11.58 14.06 21.50
CA THR A 532 12.65 13.07 21.33
C THR A 532 12.87 12.82 19.86
N LEU A 533 14.13 12.79 19.43
CA LEU A 533 14.54 12.38 18.11
C LEU A 533 15.20 11.01 18.23
N THR A 534 14.49 9.97 17.80
CA THR A 534 15.09 8.63 17.68
C THR A 534 15.81 8.55 16.34
N VAL A 535 17.04 8.06 16.34
CA VAL A 535 17.86 7.88 15.15
C VAL A 535 18.24 6.41 15.06
N ALA A 536 17.99 5.79 13.92
CA ALA A 536 18.41 4.42 13.60
C ALA A 536 19.26 4.44 12.32
N THR A 537 20.33 3.68 12.30
CA THR A 537 21.32 3.71 11.21
C THR A 537 21.68 2.31 10.76
N GLU A 538 21.97 2.19 9.46
CA GLU A 538 22.58 1.01 8.87
C GLU A 538 23.95 1.40 8.30
N VAL A 539 24.98 0.61 8.61
CA VAL A 539 26.35 0.89 8.18
C VAL A 539 27.00 -0.36 7.61
N THR A 540 27.95 -0.14 6.71
CA THR A 540 28.92 -1.16 6.27
C THR A 540 29.81 -1.63 7.43
N PRO A 541 30.39 -2.84 7.35
CA PRO A 541 31.36 -3.31 8.34
C PRO A 541 32.57 -2.37 8.47
N GLY A 542 33.04 -2.16 9.69
CA GLY A 542 34.20 -1.31 9.99
C GLY A 542 33.85 0.08 10.53
N ILE A 543 32.64 0.59 10.28
CA ILE A 543 32.18 1.82 10.92
C ILE A 543 31.99 1.58 12.43
N GLN A 544 32.65 2.41 13.25
CA GLN A 544 32.64 2.26 14.69
C GLN A 544 31.71 3.24 15.38
N THR A 545 31.74 4.51 14.94
CA THR A 545 31.01 5.58 15.59
C THR A 545 30.30 6.48 14.59
N ILE A 546 29.13 6.99 14.99
CA ILE A 546 28.41 8.04 14.28
C ILE A 546 28.14 9.15 15.29
N ALA A 547 28.77 10.31 15.10
CA ALA A 547 28.51 11.49 15.91
C ALA A 547 27.31 12.24 15.33
N LEU A 548 26.31 12.49 16.17
CA LEU A 548 25.08 13.17 15.84
C LEU A 548 25.06 14.53 16.54
N SER A 549 24.85 15.60 15.79
CA SER A 549 24.64 16.95 16.31
C SER A 549 23.33 17.50 15.75
N LEU A 550 22.41 17.88 16.64
CA LEU A 550 21.14 18.51 16.29
C LEU A 550 21.24 20.00 16.60
N THR A 551 21.13 20.84 15.59
CA THR A 551 21.16 22.30 15.73
C THR A 551 19.81 22.92 15.44
N ASP A 552 19.55 24.05 16.08
CA ASP A 552 18.43 24.94 15.76
C ASP A 552 18.66 25.70 14.44
N ALA A 553 17.70 26.52 14.03
CA ALA A 553 17.74 27.28 12.78
C ALA A 553 18.89 28.32 12.74
N GLU A 554 19.33 28.76 13.91
CA GLU A 554 20.46 29.68 14.10
C GLU A 554 21.82 28.96 14.16
N GLY A 555 21.83 27.63 14.08
CA GLY A 555 23.03 26.80 14.09
C GLY A 555 23.58 26.48 15.48
N LYS A 556 22.84 26.79 16.56
CA LYS A 556 23.21 26.42 17.92
C LYS A 556 22.81 24.97 18.18
N GLU A 557 23.76 24.20 18.72
CA GLU A 557 23.51 22.82 19.11
C GLU A 557 22.51 22.76 20.28
N VAL A 558 21.42 22.00 20.07
CA VAL A 558 20.36 21.78 21.06
C VAL A 558 20.39 20.37 21.67
N ALA A 559 21.01 19.41 20.96
CA ALA A 559 21.27 18.08 21.46
C ALA A 559 22.38 17.41 20.64
N ASN A 560 23.08 16.45 21.24
CA ASN A 560 24.03 15.59 20.54
C ASN A 560 23.93 14.15 21.06
N ALA A 561 24.46 13.22 20.28
CA ALA A 561 24.64 11.83 20.68
C ALA A 561 25.81 11.21 19.91
N THR A 562 26.38 10.12 20.42
CA THR A 562 27.33 9.29 19.67
C THR A 562 26.82 7.86 19.66
N LEU A 563 26.58 7.33 18.47
CA LEU A 563 26.16 5.95 18.29
C LEU A 563 27.41 5.06 18.27
N THR A 564 27.44 4.04 19.13
CA THR A 564 28.52 3.03 19.17
C THR A 564 27.90 1.66 19.35
N GLY A 565 28.32 0.66 18.56
CA GLY A 565 27.82 -0.72 18.65
C GLY A 565 26.33 -0.89 18.28
N ASN A 566 25.44 -0.44 19.18
CA ASN A 566 24.01 -0.29 18.95
C ASN A 566 23.79 0.86 17.97
N ARG A 567 23.42 0.53 16.74
CA ARG A 567 23.29 1.47 15.61
C ARG A 567 22.04 2.37 15.71
N SER A 568 21.63 2.71 16.93
CA SER A 568 20.49 3.56 17.23
C SER A 568 20.72 4.38 18.50
N GLY A 569 20.07 5.54 18.59
CA GLY A 569 20.15 6.43 19.75
C GLY A 569 19.00 7.42 19.81
N ILE A 570 18.93 8.15 20.92
CA ILE A 570 17.85 9.10 21.20
C ILE A 570 18.46 10.44 21.62
N LEU A 571 18.10 11.50 20.92
CA LEU A 571 18.38 12.88 21.32
C LEU A 571 17.13 13.47 21.98
N LYS A 572 17.26 14.00 23.20
CA LYS A 572 16.15 14.63 23.93
C LYS A 572 16.23 16.13 23.77
N VAL A 573 15.10 16.77 23.44
CA VAL A 573 15.00 18.21 23.28
C VAL A 573 13.86 18.71 24.16
N GLY A 574 14.17 19.56 25.14
CA GLY A 574 13.15 20.19 25.99
C GLY A 574 12.47 21.33 25.23
N LYS A 575 11.13 21.34 25.21
CA LYS A 575 10.32 22.40 24.56
C LYS A 575 10.79 22.73 23.12
N PRO A 576 10.89 21.73 22.21
CA PRO A 576 11.30 22.01 20.84
C PRO A 576 10.28 22.93 20.16
N HIS A 577 10.76 23.75 19.23
CA HIS A 577 9.89 24.37 18.24
C HIS A 577 9.23 23.27 17.40
N GLN A 578 7.90 23.28 17.36
CA GLN A 578 7.15 22.24 16.68
C GLN A 578 6.94 22.60 15.21
N TRP A 579 7.08 21.59 14.35
CA TRP A 579 6.78 21.72 12.93
C TRP A 579 5.27 21.56 12.70
N SER A 580 4.73 22.42 11.84
CA SER A 580 3.37 22.34 11.30
C SER A 580 3.31 23.04 9.95
N ALA A 581 2.21 22.89 9.20
CA ALA A 581 2.00 23.64 7.97
C ALA A 581 1.89 25.17 8.19
N GLU A 582 1.59 25.62 9.41
CA GLU A 582 1.54 27.05 9.78
C GLU A 582 2.91 27.57 10.21
N THR A 583 3.67 26.74 10.93
CA THR A 583 4.98 27.06 11.51
C THR A 583 5.99 25.96 11.15
N PRO A 584 6.58 26.00 9.94
CA PRO A 584 7.47 24.94 9.45
C PRO A 584 8.89 25.05 10.04
N TYR A 585 8.99 25.04 11.37
CA TYR A 585 10.30 25.11 12.02
C TYR A 585 11.09 23.82 11.80
N LEU A 586 12.30 23.95 11.25
CA LEU A 586 13.19 22.84 10.97
C LEU A 586 14.48 22.99 11.77
N TYR A 587 14.81 21.94 12.52
CA TYR A 587 16.15 21.71 13.04
C TYR A 587 17.00 21.03 11.97
N ARG A 588 18.30 20.94 12.22
CA ARG A 588 19.25 20.23 11.35
C ARG A 588 20.00 19.16 12.14
N LEU A 589 19.92 17.91 11.68
CA LEU A 589 20.72 16.81 12.19
C LEU A 589 21.92 16.60 11.28
N THR A 590 23.12 16.87 11.78
CA THR A 590 24.37 16.50 11.14
C THR A 590 24.83 15.15 11.70
N ALA A 591 25.09 14.19 10.81
CA ALA A 591 25.64 12.89 11.17
C ALA A 591 27.04 12.72 10.55
N THR A 592 28.05 12.65 11.40
CA THR A 592 29.46 12.45 11.03
C THR A 592 29.83 10.99 11.27
N VAL A 593 30.11 10.27 10.20
CA VAL A 593 30.43 8.84 10.21
C VAL A 593 31.94 8.65 10.36
N LYS A 594 32.38 7.83 11.32
CA LYS A 594 33.80 7.62 11.61
C LYS A 594 34.20 6.14 11.62
N ASP A 595 35.36 5.88 11.02
CA ASP A 595 36.12 4.64 11.08
C ASP A 595 37.33 4.89 12.02
N ASP A 596 37.28 4.32 13.21
CA ASP A 596 38.15 4.72 14.33
C ASP A 596 38.05 6.24 14.60
N ALA A 597 39.18 6.96 14.45
CA ALA A 597 39.29 8.40 14.64
C ALA A 597 39.09 9.20 13.34
N ASN A 598 39.01 8.53 12.19
CA ASN A 598 38.97 9.18 10.88
C ASN A 598 37.53 9.46 10.45
N GLU A 599 37.27 10.69 10.01
CA GLU A 599 36.01 11.06 9.38
C GLU A 599 35.93 10.47 7.98
N VAL A 600 34.85 9.72 7.75
CA VAL A 600 34.62 8.98 6.52
C VAL A 600 33.67 9.75 5.63
N GLU A 601 32.53 10.15 6.15
CA GLU A 601 31.55 10.96 5.42
C GLU A 601 30.63 11.70 6.39
N VAL A 602 30.06 12.80 5.92
CA VAL A 602 29.10 13.61 6.68
C VAL A 602 27.83 13.78 5.88
N LEU A 603 26.68 13.75 6.54
CA LEU A 603 25.40 14.11 5.94
C LEU A 603 24.62 15.04 6.86
N SER A 604 23.63 15.73 6.29
CA SER A 604 22.72 16.62 6.99
C SER A 604 21.28 16.27 6.63
N LEU A 605 20.40 16.23 7.63
CA LEU A 605 18.95 16.05 7.46
C LEU A 605 18.17 17.17 8.13
N LYS A 606 17.07 17.60 7.50
CA LYS A 606 16.07 18.49 8.11
C LYS A 606 15.24 17.68 9.11
N VAL A 607 14.95 18.25 10.29
CA VAL A 607 14.16 17.60 11.34
C VAL A 607 13.02 18.51 11.81
N GLY A 608 11.78 18.08 11.62
CA GLY A 608 10.59 18.76 12.16
C GLY A 608 9.99 17.98 13.34
N PHE A 609 9.98 18.57 14.54
CA PHE A 609 9.29 17.95 15.68
C PHE A 609 7.78 18.09 15.54
N ARG A 610 7.12 17.00 15.17
CA ARG A 610 5.66 16.92 15.09
C ARG A 610 5.18 15.56 15.58
N LYS A 611 3.88 15.45 15.86
CA LYS A 611 3.19 14.17 16.02
C LYS A 611 1.86 14.17 15.26
N SER A 612 1.72 13.32 14.24
CA SER A 612 0.46 13.09 13.51
C SER A 612 -0.21 11.81 14.02
N GLU A 613 -1.45 11.90 14.49
CA GLU A 613 -2.16 10.75 15.06
C GLU A 613 -3.68 10.88 14.96
N MET A 614 -4.37 9.74 14.96
CA MET A 614 -5.82 9.67 15.15
C MET A 614 -6.15 9.71 16.63
N LYS A 615 -6.81 10.78 17.09
CA LYS A 615 -7.23 10.97 18.48
C LYS A 615 -8.71 11.27 18.53
N ASN A 616 -9.47 10.48 19.30
CA ASN A 616 -10.92 10.61 19.41
C ASN A 616 -11.65 10.67 18.05
N LYS A 617 -11.22 9.81 17.10
CA LYS A 617 -11.71 9.76 15.71
C LYS A 617 -11.40 10.99 14.85
N GLN A 618 -10.49 11.87 15.29
CA GLN A 618 -10.04 13.02 14.52
C GLN A 618 -8.56 12.87 14.16
N PHE A 619 -8.22 13.27 12.94
CA PHE A 619 -6.82 13.43 12.55
C PHE A 619 -6.26 14.68 13.25
N THR A 620 -5.15 14.50 13.97
CA THR A 620 -4.52 15.57 14.73
C THR A 620 -3.05 15.71 14.37
N VAL A 621 -2.57 16.95 14.37
CA VAL A 621 -1.14 17.27 14.35
C VAL A 621 -0.83 18.03 15.62
N ASN A 622 0.15 17.54 16.38
CA ASN A 622 0.56 18.09 17.68
C ASN A 622 -0.62 18.20 18.66
N GLY A 623 -1.49 17.19 18.64
CA GLY A 623 -2.67 17.08 19.50
C GLY A 623 -3.85 17.99 19.14
N LYS A 624 -3.72 18.80 18.08
CA LYS A 624 -4.78 19.68 17.58
C LYS A 624 -5.46 19.06 16.36
N PRO A 625 -6.80 19.03 16.30
CA PRO A 625 -7.52 18.61 15.09
C PRO A 625 -7.15 19.48 13.89
N VAL A 626 -6.88 18.86 12.76
CA VAL A 626 -6.53 19.57 11.52
C VAL A 626 -7.68 19.45 10.52
N LEU A 627 -8.15 20.59 10.02
CA LEU A 627 -8.97 20.63 8.81
C LEU A 627 -8.03 20.56 7.60
N ILE A 628 -8.10 19.47 6.85
CA ILE A 628 -7.34 19.31 5.60
C ILE A 628 -8.00 20.17 4.52
N LYS A 629 -7.31 21.24 4.12
CA LYS A 629 -7.64 22.10 2.99
C LYS A 629 -6.70 21.72 1.84
N GLY A 630 -6.93 20.52 1.31
CA GLY A 630 -6.00 19.85 0.41
C GLY A 630 -6.31 20.04 -1.07
N VAL A 631 -5.29 19.82 -1.90
CA VAL A 631 -5.41 19.68 -3.36
C VAL A 631 -4.65 18.45 -3.85
N ASN A 632 -5.11 17.82 -4.92
CA ASN A 632 -4.36 16.77 -5.63
C ASN A 632 -3.45 17.43 -6.66
N ARG A 633 -2.17 17.03 -6.72
CA ARG A 633 -1.19 17.60 -7.65
C ARG A 633 -0.48 16.50 -8.43
N HIS A 634 -0.64 16.50 -9.75
CA HIS A 634 0.23 15.76 -10.67
C HIS A 634 1.54 16.52 -10.90
N GLU A 635 2.65 15.80 -11.06
CA GLU A 635 3.91 16.36 -11.56
C GLU A 635 3.87 16.51 -13.07
N ILE A 636 3.30 17.63 -13.53
CA ILE A 636 3.27 17.94 -14.94
C ILE A 636 3.48 19.44 -15.21
N ASN A 637 4.27 19.73 -16.22
CA ASN A 637 4.48 21.04 -16.81
C ASN A 637 3.96 21.03 -18.25
N SER A 638 3.31 22.12 -18.69
CA SER A 638 2.71 22.21 -20.03
C SER A 638 3.70 22.03 -21.17
N ASP A 639 4.95 22.48 -20.97
CA ASP A 639 5.97 22.53 -22.01
C ASP A 639 6.98 21.39 -21.85
N LYS A 640 7.24 20.96 -20.61
CA LYS A 640 8.30 20.00 -20.25
C LYS A 640 7.77 18.61 -19.86
N GLY A 641 6.45 18.43 -19.79
CA GLY A 641 5.85 17.14 -19.41
C GLY A 641 6.14 16.81 -17.96
N TYR A 642 6.69 15.62 -17.70
CA TYR A 642 6.99 15.19 -16.33
C TYR A 642 8.23 15.86 -15.71
N TYR A 643 8.98 16.64 -16.48
CA TYR A 643 10.14 17.36 -15.96
C TYR A 643 9.73 18.71 -15.36
N LEU A 644 9.94 18.86 -14.04
CA LEU A 644 9.72 20.10 -13.30
C LEU A 644 11.05 20.62 -12.74
N THR A 645 11.23 21.94 -12.78
CA THR A 645 12.36 22.59 -12.09
C THR A 645 11.98 22.97 -10.66
N ARG A 646 12.98 23.34 -9.85
CA ARG A 646 12.75 23.90 -8.52
C ARG A 646 11.79 25.08 -8.56
N GLU A 647 11.92 25.95 -9.55
CA GLU A 647 11.10 27.15 -9.71
C GLU A 647 9.64 26.80 -9.98
N ASP A 648 9.36 25.76 -10.77
CA ASP A 648 7.99 25.27 -11.00
C ASP A 648 7.38 24.78 -9.69
N MET A 649 8.11 23.95 -8.93
CA MET A 649 7.63 23.38 -7.66
C MET A 649 7.42 24.47 -6.59
N VAL A 650 8.33 25.43 -6.48
CA VAL A 650 8.19 26.57 -5.56
C VAL A 650 6.98 27.42 -5.93
N ARG A 651 6.76 27.67 -7.23
CA ARG A 651 5.60 28.43 -7.70
C ARG A 651 4.29 27.74 -7.32
N ASP A 652 4.20 26.42 -7.51
CA ASP A 652 3.01 25.65 -7.10
C ASP A 652 2.75 25.80 -5.60
N ILE A 653 3.78 25.64 -4.77
CA ILE A 653 3.66 25.77 -3.30
C ILE A 653 3.26 27.20 -2.90
N GLN A 654 3.85 28.23 -3.51
CA GLN A 654 3.48 29.63 -3.24
C GLN A 654 2.00 29.88 -3.53
N LEU A 655 1.51 29.44 -4.69
CA LEU A 655 0.10 29.57 -5.06
C LEU A 655 -0.81 28.82 -4.08
N MET A 656 -0.43 27.62 -3.66
CA MET A 656 -1.18 26.87 -2.64
C MET A 656 -1.28 27.67 -1.34
N LYS A 657 -0.16 28.21 -0.84
CA LYS A 657 -0.12 28.99 0.41
C LYS A 657 -0.95 30.27 0.30
N GLU A 658 -0.84 31.01 -0.79
CA GLU A 658 -1.63 32.23 -1.06
C GLU A 658 -3.13 31.95 -1.10
N LEU A 659 -3.53 30.75 -1.56
CA LEU A 659 -4.92 30.30 -1.63
C LEU A 659 -5.39 29.55 -0.36
N ASN A 660 -4.63 29.63 0.74
CA ASN A 660 -4.95 29.00 2.03
C ASN A 660 -5.04 27.46 2.01
N ILE A 661 -4.40 26.82 1.02
CA ILE A 661 -4.22 25.36 0.96
C ILE A 661 -3.12 24.99 1.97
N ASN A 662 -3.36 23.93 2.75
CA ASN A 662 -2.43 23.46 3.77
C ASN A 662 -1.94 22.03 3.54
N ALA A 663 -2.46 21.34 2.52
CA ALA A 663 -2.09 19.97 2.23
C ALA A 663 -2.06 19.68 0.73
N VAL A 664 -1.23 18.73 0.33
CA VAL A 664 -1.16 18.20 -1.02
C VAL A 664 -1.19 16.67 -0.98
N ARG A 665 -1.92 16.08 -1.93
CA ARG A 665 -1.82 14.66 -2.26
C ARG A 665 -1.03 14.52 -3.55
N THR A 666 0.03 13.70 -3.52
CA THR A 666 0.85 13.40 -4.69
C THR A 666 0.13 12.38 -5.59
N CYS A 667 -0.90 12.84 -6.28
CA CYS A 667 -1.73 11.97 -7.13
C CYS A 667 -0.95 11.55 -8.39
N HIS A 668 -0.77 10.27 -8.70
CA HIS A 668 -1.05 9.07 -7.89
C HIS A 668 0.24 8.24 -7.82
N TYR A 669 1.28 8.90 -7.31
CA TYR A 669 2.65 8.40 -7.30
C TYR A 669 3.57 9.30 -6.46
N PRO A 670 4.76 8.80 -6.06
CA PRO A 670 5.72 9.63 -5.35
C PRO A 670 6.30 10.70 -6.28
N ASN A 671 6.37 11.93 -5.78
CA ASN A 671 6.91 13.08 -6.50
C ASN A 671 8.45 13.09 -6.47
N ASP A 672 9.08 14.08 -7.09
CA ASP A 672 10.52 14.33 -7.00
C ASP A 672 10.90 14.59 -5.52
N PRO A 673 12.00 14.00 -5.00
CA PRO A 673 12.46 14.24 -3.62
C PRO A 673 12.55 15.72 -3.25
N LEU A 674 12.90 16.60 -4.19
CA LEU A 674 12.94 18.04 -3.98
C LEU A 674 11.58 18.62 -3.56
N PHE A 675 10.47 18.07 -4.04
CA PHE A 675 9.13 18.55 -3.68
C PHE A 675 8.84 18.37 -2.18
N TYR A 676 9.30 17.28 -1.58
CA TYR A 676 9.15 17.00 -0.15
C TYR A 676 10.05 17.92 0.68
N ASP A 677 11.29 18.16 0.26
CA ASP A 677 12.19 19.13 0.89
C ASP A 677 11.59 20.54 0.92
N LEU A 678 10.87 20.92 -0.14
CA LEU A 678 10.16 22.19 -0.24
C LEU A 678 8.89 22.19 0.62
N CYS A 679 8.11 21.11 0.67
CA CYS A 679 6.95 21.01 1.57
C CYS A 679 7.34 21.08 3.05
N ASP A 680 8.48 20.49 3.43
CA ASP A 680 9.06 20.62 4.76
C ASP A 680 9.38 22.08 5.09
N GLU A 681 9.96 22.82 4.15
CA GLU A 681 10.43 24.20 4.32
C GLU A 681 9.31 25.23 4.32
N TYR A 682 8.36 25.11 3.39
CA TYR A 682 7.26 26.06 3.22
C TYR A 682 6.02 25.73 4.08
N GLY A 683 6.00 24.55 4.70
CA GLY A 683 4.91 24.10 5.55
C GLY A 683 3.67 23.73 4.75
N ILE A 684 3.70 22.55 4.14
CA ILE A 684 2.57 21.88 3.50
C ILE A 684 2.50 20.45 4.05
N TYR A 685 1.32 19.99 4.46
CA TYR A 685 1.11 18.58 4.79
C TYR A 685 1.05 17.74 3.52
N VAL A 686 1.75 16.62 3.49
CA VAL A 686 1.80 15.71 2.34
C VAL A 686 1.09 14.40 2.70
N LEU A 687 0.17 14.00 1.83
CA LEU A 687 -0.25 12.61 1.70
C LEU A 687 0.54 12.04 0.52
N ASP A 688 1.49 11.18 0.83
CA ASP A 688 2.40 10.57 -0.13
C ASP A 688 1.82 9.23 -0.60
N GLU A 689 1.83 8.97 -1.91
CA GLU A 689 1.05 7.89 -2.52
C GLU A 689 1.91 7.02 -3.42
N ALA A 690 1.80 5.69 -3.26
CA ALA A 690 2.56 4.75 -4.07
C ALA A 690 2.14 4.80 -5.55
N ASN A 691 3.07 4.54 -6.47
CA ASN A 691 2.81 4.51 -7.91
C ASN A 691 2.08 3.22 -8.32
N LEU A 692 0.79 3.12 -7.97
CA LEU A 692 -0.02 1.91 -8.09
C LEU A 692 -1.47 2.23 -8.49
N GLU A 693 -1.73 2.26 -9.79
CA GLU A 693 -3.10 2.37 -10.33
C GLU A 693 -3.34 1.36 -11.46
N THR A 694 -4.35 0.51 -11.29
CA THR A 694 -4.72 -0.55 -12.26
C THR A 694 -6.14 -0.33 -12.80
N HIS A 695 -6.52 0.91 -13.04
CA HIS A 695 -7.91 1.30 -13.34
C HIS A 695 -8.50 0.52 -14.51
N GLY A 696 -7.71 0.31 -15.57
CA GLY A 696 -8.05 -0.43 -16.77
C GLY A 696 -8.33 -1.93 -16.56
N MET A 697 -7.94 -2.50 -15.42
CA MET A 697 -8.24 -3.90 -15.06
C MET A 697 -9.55 -4.06 -14.27
N ARG A 698 -10.17 -2.95 -13.86
CA ARG A 698 -11.39 -2.91 -13.03
C ARG A 698 -11.23 -3.64 -11.69
N TYR A 699 -12.28 -3.65 -10.87
CA TYR A 699 -12.22 -4.03 -9.45
C TYR A 699 -12.69 -5.46 -9.15
N ALA A 700 -13.21 -6.17 -10.17
CA ALA A 700 -13.76 -7.52 -10.06
C ALA A 700 -12.66 -8.61 -10.02
N GLU A 701 -12.88 -9.76 -10.66
CA GLU A 701 -11.95 -10.90 -10.64
C GLU A 701 -10.61 -10.59 -11.36
N LYS A 702 -10.61 -9.69 -12.34
CA LYS A 702 -9.41 -9.31 -13.11
C LYS A 702 -8.52 -8.26 -12.41
N CYS A 703 -8.91 -7.79 -11.22
CA CYS A 703 -8.14 -6.82 -10.45
C CYS A 703 -6.76 -7.37 -10.08
N LEU A 704 -5.69 -6.65 -10.43
CA LEU A 704 -4.32 -7.13 -10.18
C LEU A 704 -3.95 -7.18 -8.70
N ALA A 705 -4.64 -6.43 -7.84
CA ALA A 705 -4.49 -6.56 -6.39
C ALA A 705 -4.87 -7.97 -5.86
N LYS A 706 -5.66 -8.74 -6.62
CA LYS A 706 -6.02 -10.14 -6.31
C LYS A 706 -5.12 -11.15 -7.06
N ASN A 707 -4.24 -10.68 -7.93
CA ASN A 707 -3.37 -11.54 -8.74
C ASN A 707 -2.02 -11.73 -8.03
N PRO A 708 -1.70 -12.95 -7.55
CA PRO A 708 -0.47 -13.20 -6.82
C PRO A 708 0.80 -13.01 -7.66
N LEU A 709 0.71 -12.97 -9.00
CA LEU A 709 1.86 -12.67 -9.84
C LEU A 709 2.39 -11.26 -9.63
N PHE A 710 1.52 -10.30 -9.28
CA PHE A 710 1.90 -8.88 -9.11
C PHE A 710 2.19 -8.52 -7.65
N LEU A 711 2.19 -9.47 -6.71
CA LEU A 711 2.38 -9.20 -5.29
C LEU A 711 3.68 -8.43 -5.01
N ASP A 712 4.79 -8.92 -5.56
CA ASP A 712 6.11 -8.30 -5.33
C ASP A 712 6.16 -6.89 -5.92
N ALA A 713 5.60 -6.68 -7.12
CA ALA A 713 5.51 -5.35 -7.73
C ALA A 713 4.70 -4.35 -6.87
N HIS A 714 3.58 -4.78 -6.26
CA HIS A 714 2.82 -3.94 -5.33
C HIS A 714 3.64 -3.60 -4.08
N LEU A 715 4.26 -4.61 -3.45
CA LEU A 715 5.05 -4.42 -2.23
C LEU A 715 6.28 -3.54 -2.47
N GLU A 716 6.97 -3.71 -3.59
CA GLU A 716 8.13 -2.90 -3.94
C GLU A 716 7.76 -1.43 -4.15
N ARG A 717 6.73 -1.13 -4.94
CA ARG A 717 6.29 0.25 -5.19
C ARG A 717 5.88 0.97 -3.90
N THR A 718 5.16 0.29 -3.01
CA THR A 718 4.79 0.87 -1.69
C THR A 718 5.99 1.02 -0.77
N SER A 719 6.82 -0.02 -0.63
CA SER A 719 7.94 0.00 0.33
C SER A 719 9.03 0.98 -0.08
N ARG A 720 9.34 1.09 -1.38
CA ARG A 720 10.34 2.03 -1.91
C ARG A 720 9.94 3.49 -1.63
N MET A 721 8.67 3.86 -1.84
CA MET A 721 8.15 5.19 -1.45
C MET A 721 8.42 5.45 0.04
N VAL A 722 7.95 4.55 0.91
CA VAL A 722 8.08 4.71 2.36
C VAL A 722 9.55 4.81 2.78
N PHE A 723 10.45 4.03 2.19
CA PHE A 723 11.88 4.06 2.54
C PHE A 723 12.55 5.36 2.15
N ARG A 724 12.27 5.87 0.95
CA ARG A 724 12.82 7.12 0.44
C ARG A 724 12.37 8.31 1.28
N ASP A 725 11.07 8.39 1.54
CA ASP A 725 10.43 9.60 2.04
C ASP A 725 10.19 9.60 3.57
N PHE A 726 10.64 8.54 4.27
CA PHE A 726 10.41 8.31 5.70
C PHE A 726 10.73 9.51 6.60
N ASN A 727 11.79 10.24 6.26
CA ASN A 727 12.38 11.27 7.12
C ASN A 727 11.69 12.64 6.99
N HIS A 728 10.77 12.82 6.04
CA HIS A 728 10.13 14.12 5.80
C HIS A 728 9.05 14.44 6.86
N PRO A 729 9.18 15.53 7.64
CA PRO A 729 8.14 15.94 8.58
C PRO A 729 6.82 16.33 7.89
N SER A 730 6.87 16.77 6.63
CA SER A 730 5.71 17.10 5.82
C SER A 730 4.82 15.90 5.51
N VAL A 731 5.37 14.70 5.37
CA VAL A 731 4.59 13.48 5.13
C VAL A 731 3.82 13.11 6.40
N VAL A 732 2.51 13.32 6.38
CA VAL A 732 1.62 13.08 7.52
C VAL A 732 0.70 11.87 7.33
N LEU A 733 0.58 11.40 6.10
CA LEU A 733 -0.22 10.25 5.68
C LEU A 733 0.50 9.51 4.54
N TRP A 734 0.34 8.19 4.50
CA TRP A 734 0.76 7.32 3.40
C TRP A 734 -0.48 6.76 2.72
N SER A 735 -0.49 6.69 1.39
CA SER A 735 -1.61 6.17 0.60
C SER A 735 -1.21 5.03 -0.33
#